data_AF-A0A9P1GJR6-F1
#
_entry.id   AF-A0A9P1GJR6-F1
#
_cell.length_a   1.000
_cell.length_b   1.000
_cell.length_c   1.000
_cell.angle_alpha   90.00
_cell.angle_beta   90.00
_cell.angle_gamma   90.00
#
_symmetry.space_group_name_H-M   'P 1'
#
loop_
_entity.id
_entity.type
_entity.pdbx_description
1 polymer ?
#
loop_
_entity_poly.entity_id
_entity_poly.type
_entity_poly.pdbx_seq_one_letter_code
_entity_poly.pdbx_strand_id
1 'polypeptide(L)'
;MPTPASVAEGSKAQPQAPGRFIVTMNPILQAVFGVGTSGSPDWTTTCTVTEADATMLKMQESSFLGVEGATSLKAEITGKIPELNSAAHYRSARNLMQDLGGALAVKEELIYSGYVSGETSKLTLLDRPMNIFALLSSGKLKQPESESEQDFLGTFKTKFKICRNKLENDINWDNPDMKWVKTASMARMHRFLTTRDLHYQWFNPLVFGLVPTEDDGVNARAALAEVEQMKSAALLFAKNAGWSDKIGLFVNVFGHNNVNSLFIHVLDMSELGPAFSYHSFKNLPLDDVIKVLREEAASNFLPAPVRTTDLPGLLEKAGARRRRDSTVGDTTKTLGNFFFAGTDGATSVKAEVVGRLPIIKDAASFRAARRMLTEELGGMATLKEELNRSGFIDPVTGNLTTGTRPFNVFARIGGGVMTQPGMDKEQEYLQEFKDHFIICSNLPANDEHWDSDDKEWVGKASMSKRHRFLTCKDLHWQWFNVLGFGLLPESKGGAGLGRSIALVEVMKAAALRYTSVCPGWSDRVGLFFHVFGHNSVNSLHLHILDMAELGPTFWHYEYKNCPLDVVLKVLKEEASANSMGSENYGLMAEVTAAAKAAAAAAEAAVAGNRPSIRMANGVEILNLNVGGELFAVTRGSMLQAPPGSLLHKIFAPESRWLSNLDANQRPYLDYPATAFRYIADHFRLLSQLSPENVLRPVQVPANQEKQVRELAWILGVEDIVFNPQYGTDPTLPRLPPRKWQLCCARRSPRVSTKAPDPPSSTDSKV
;
A
#
# COMPACT_ATOMS: atom_id res chain seq x y z
N MET A 1 -13.85 51.95 5.41
CA MET A 1 -13.70 53.31 4.84
C MET A 1 -13.53 54.26 6.02
N PRO A 2 -12.56 55.20 6.03
CA PRO A 2 -11.92 55.81 4.88
C PRO A 2 -10.38 55.80 4.89
N THR A 3 -9.85 55.98 3.68
CA THR A 3 -8.56 56.54 3.27
C THR A 3 -8.19 57.84 4.02
N PRO A 4 -6.89 58.14 4.13
CA PRO A 4 -6.43 59.51 4.11
C PRO A 4 -5.42 59.77 2.98
N ALA A 5 -5.83 60.73 2.14
CA ALA A 5 -5.14 61.91 1.67
C ALA A 5 -3.65 61.90 1.28
N SER A 6 -3.46 62.54 0.13
CA SER A 6 -2.28 62.84 -0.67
C SER A 6 -1.32 63.91 -0.10
N VAL A 7 -0.03 63.68 -0.39
CA VAL A 7 1.01 64.60 -0.91
C VAL A 7 1.37 65.87 -0.12
N ALA A 8 2.65 65.94 0.28
CA ALA A 8 3.46 67.15 0.17
C ALA A 8 4.93 66.80 -0.09
N GLU A 9 5.51 67.43 -1.11
CA GLU A 9 6.92 67.36 -1.50
C GLU A 9 7.83 68.15 -0.53
N GLY A 10 9.11 67.76 -0.48
CA GLY A 10 10.21 68.70 -0.35
C GLY A 10 11.01 68.66 0.96
N SER A 11 12.15 67.96 0.96
CA SER A 11 13.46 68.57 1.23
C SER A 11 14.58 67.52 1.22
N LYS A 12 15.63 67.80 0.46
CA LYS A 12 16.91 67.07 0.45
C LYS A 12 17.75 67.54 1.64
N ALA A 13 18.23 66.61 2.46
CA ALA A 13 19.35 66.84 3.38
C ALA A 13 20.19 65.56 3.53
N GLN A 14 21.50 65.76 3.72
CA GLN A 14 22.63 64.83 3.60
C GLN A 14 22.63 63.61 4.53
N PRO A 15 23.34 62.51 4.19
CA PRO A 15 23.48 61.35 5.06
C PRO A 15 24.50 61.61 6.18
N GLN A 16 24.06 61.48 7.44
CA GLN A 16 24.91 61.34 8.61
C GLN A 16 25.35 59.87 8.79
N ALA A 17 26.58 59.68 9.27
CA ALA A 17 27.22 58.39 9.51
C ALA A 17 26.48 57.55 10.58
N PRO A 18 26.49 56.20 10.47
CA PRO A 18 25.79 55.35 11.42
C PRO A 18 26.54 55.24 12.75
N GLY A 19 25.84 55.60 13.83
CA GLY A 19 26.23 55.35 15.20
C GLY A 19 26.26 53.86 15.55
N ARG A 20 27.28 53.49 16.32
CA ARG A 20 27.59 52.14 16.81
C ARG A 20 26.63 51.79 17.96
N PHE A 21 25.73 50.83 17.78
CA PHE A 21 25.00 50.21 18.90
C PHE A 21 25.77 48.97 19.37
N ILE A 22 26.19 48.97 20.63
CA ILE A 22 26.77 47.81 21.32
C ILE A 22 25.62 47.09 22.02
N VAL A 23 25.31 45.87 21.58
CA VAL A 23 24.45 44.94 22.31
C VAL A 23 25.38 43.98 23.06
N THR A 24 25.36 44.02 24.38
CA THR A 24 26.09 43.10 25.25
C THR A 24 25.36 41.76 25.32
N MET A 25 26.03 40.68 24.87
CA MET A 25 25.55 39.30 25.02
C MET A 25 26.02 38.65 26.34
N ASN A 26 25.25 37.65 26.75
CA ASN A 26 25.28 36.89 28.00
C ASN A 26 26.62 36.11 28.20
N PRO A 27 27.25 36.11 29.40
CA PRO A 27 28.58 35.51 29.65
C PRO A 27 28.67 33.98 29.51
N ILE A 28 27.56 33.26 29.36
CA ILE A 28 27.55 31.80 29.35
C ILE A 28 28.00 31.21 27.99
N LEU A 29 28.00 32.00 26.91
CA LEU A 29 28.46 31.57 25.58
C LEU A 29 29.98 31.74 25.35
N GLN A 30 30.71 32.40 26.26
CA GLN A 30 32.16 32.59 26.13
C GLN A 30 33.00 31.39 26.58
N ALA A 31 32.42 30.40 27.28
CA ALA A 31 33.16 29.27 27.83
C ALA A 31 33.27 28.05 26.89
N VAL A 32 32.54 28.01 25.77
CA VAL A 32 32.55 26.88 24.83
C VAL A 32 33.52 27.08 23.66
N PHE A 33 33.91 28.32 23.37
CA PHE A 33 34.84 28.64 22.28
C PHE A 33 36.12 29.23 22.86
N GLY A 34 37.06 28.35 23.18
CA GLY A 34 38.39 28.70 23.63
C GLY A 34 39.08 29.65 22.65
N VAL A 35 39.42 30.84 23.14
CA VAL A 35 40.34 31.77 22.48
C VAL A 35 41.76 31.29 22.72
N GLY A 36 42.50 31.03 21.65
CA GLY A 36 43.97 31.02 21.68
C GLY A 36 44.62 30.03 20.74
N THR A 37 45.04 30.47 19.55
CA THR A 37 46.43 30.84 19.25
C THR A 37 46.57 31.15 17.75
N SER A 38 47.30 32.21 17.47
CA SER A 38 47.67 32.70 16.14
C SER A 38 48.34 31.62 15.31
N GLY A 39 47.71 31.20 14.21
CA GLY A 39 48.27 30.22 13.26
C GLY A 39 47.27 29.45 12.39
N SER A 40 45.97 29.77 12.44
CA SER A 40 44.99 29.09 11.57
C SER A 40 45.00 29.69 10.15
N PRO A 41 44.98 28.88 9.08
CA PRO A 41 44.95 29.39 7.71
C PRO A 41 43.68 30.22 7.48
N ASP A 42 43.86 31.39 6.88
CA ASP A 42 42.76 32.20 6.37
C ASP A 42 42.01 31.38 5.31
N TRP A 43 40.79 30.96 5.63
CA TRP A 43 39.89 30.20 4.77
C TRP A 43 39.14 31.10 3.78
N THR A 44 39.44 32.39 3.76
CA THR A 44 39.02 33.33 2.72
C THR A 44 40.00 33.39 1.56
N THR A 45 40.54 32.25 1.11
CA THR A 45 41.10 32.15 -0.25
C THR A 45 39.96 32.39 -1.24
N THR A 46 39.63 33.66 -1.43
CA THR A 46 38.94 34.15 -2.60
C THR A 46 39.78 33.69 -3.76
N CYS A 47 39.32 32.63 -4.41
CA CYS A 47 39.70 32.34 -5.77
C CYS A 47 39.20 33.56 -6.55
N THR A 48 40.05 34.58 -6.68
CA THR A 48 39.75 35.77 -7.47
C THR A 48 39.63 35.29 -8.89
N VAL A 49 38.38 35.05 -9.32
CA VAL A 49 38.03 34.87 -10.72
C VAL A 49 38.47 36.15 -11.40
N THR A 50 39.61 36.09 -12.07
CA THR A 50 40.10 37.21 -12.85
C THR A 50 39.12 37.47 -13.99
N GLU A 51 39.13 38.67 -14.56
CA GLU A 51 38.31 38.98 -15.72
C GLU A 51 38.59 37.98 -16.86
N ALA A 52 39.84 37.53 -17.02
CA ALA A 52 40.21 36.47 -17.96
C ALA A 52 39.55 35.11 -17.65
N ASP A 53 39.31 34.79 -16.38
CA ASP A 53 38.66 33.54 -15.95
C ASP A 53 37.16 33.58 -16.24
N ALA A 54 36.54 34.75 -16.00
CA ALA A 54 35.15 35.01 -16.37
C ALA A 54 34.95 35.03 -17.89
N THR A 55 35.93 35.57 -18.64
CA THR A 55 35.95 35.50 -20.11
C THR A 55 36.14 34.06 -20.60
N MET A 56 37.00 33.26 -19.95
CA MET A 56 37.21 31.85 -20.32
C MET A 56 35.96 30.99 -20.02
N LEU A 57 35.25 31.24 -18.91
CA LEU A 57 33.95 30.62 -18.60
C LEU A 57 32.87 31.00 -19.62
N LYS A 58 32.78 32.27 -20.00
CA LYS A 58 31.90 32.73 -21.09
C LYS A 58 32.31 32.16 -22.46
N MET A 59 33.60 31.94 -22.69
CA MET A 59 34.11 31.27 -23.90
C MET A 59 33.79 29.78 -23.90
N GLN A 60 33.80 29.09 -22.76
CA GLN A 60 33.37 27.67 -22.68
C GLN A 60 31.85 27.50 -22.88
N GLU A 61 31.03 28.46 -22.44
CA GLU A 61 29.59 28.46 -22.75
C GLU A 61 29.29 28.82 -24.22
N SER A 62 30.20 29.54 -24.90
CA SER A 62 30.05 29.94 -26.31
C SER A 62 30.86 29.10 -27.32
N SER A 63 31.81 28.26 -26.89
CA SER A 63 32.67 27.46 -27.78
C SER A 63 32.01 26.19 -28.33
N PHE A 64 30.76 25.90 -27.99
CA PHE A 64 29.99 24.85 -28.65
C PHE A 64 29.27 25.32 -29.93
N LEU A 65 29.37 26.60 -30.30
CA LEU A 65 28.90 27.11 -31.60
C LEU A 65 29.92 26.89 -32.74
N GLY A 66 30.96 26.07 -32.53
CA GLY A 66 32.20 26.10 -33.31
C GLY A 66 32.38 25.08 -34.43
N VAL A 67 31.49 24.10 -34.62
CA VAL A 67 31.55 23.16 -35.76
C VAL A 67 30.13 22.89 -36.24
N GLU A 68 29.76 23.50 -37.37
CA GLU A 68 28.54 23.27 -38.16
C GLU A 68 27.32 22.68 -37.41
N GLY A 69 26.70 23.48 -36.51
CA GLY A 69 25.36 23.18 -35.98
C GLY A 69 25.25 22.10 -34.89
N ALA A 70 26.35 21.59 -34.33
CA ALA A 70 26.30 20.61 -33.24
C ALA A 70 25.99 21.25 -31.87
N THR A 71 24.85 20.92 -31.26
CA THR A 71 24.54 21.20 -29.85
C THR A 71 25.34 20.25 -28.94
N SER A 72 25.80 20.69 -27.76
CA SER A 72 26.39 19.76 -26.78
C SER A 72 25.36 18.73 -26.34
N LEU A 73 25.78 17.51 -25.94
CA LEU A 73 24.84 16.49 -25.43
C LEU A 73 24.05 17.03 -24.25
N LYS A 74 24.71 17.83 -23.41
CA LYS A 74 24.06 18.54 -22.31
C LYS A 74 22.93 19.46 -22.79
N ALA A 75 23.17 20.28 -23.81
CA ALA A 75 22.15 21.18 -24.37
C ALA A 75 21.01 20.41 -25.03
N GLU A 76 21.33 19.33 -25.73
CA GLU A 76 20.36 18.46 -26.42
C GLU A 76 19.41 17.78 -25.43
N ILE A 77 19.94 17.22 -24.33
CA ILE A 77 19.13 16.59 -23.28
C ILE A 77 18.22 17.62 -22.61
N THR A 78 18.77 18.79 -22.23
CA THR A 78 17.99 19.85 -21.57
C THR A 78 16.91 20.44 -22.48
N GLY A 79 17.19 20.57 -23.78
CA GLY A 79 16.22 21.08 -24.75
C GLY A 79 15.06 20.11 -24.99
N LYS A 80 15.33 18.80 -25.03
CA LYS A 80 14.30 17.76 -25.25
C LYS A 80 13.55 17.35 -23.98
N ILE A 81 14.21 17.45 -22.82
CA ILE A 81 13.68 17.01 -21.53
C ILE A 81 13.84 18.19 -20.55
N PRO A 82 12.95 19.19 -20.60
CA PRO A 82 13.07 20.41 -19.78
C PRO A 82 12.85 20.14 -18.28
N GLU A 83 12.19 19.04 -17.93
CA GLU A 83 12.02 18.58 -16.55
C GLU A 83 12.60 17.18 -16.40
N LEU A 84 13.47 16.99 -15.40
CA LEU A 84 14.14 15.73 -15.11
C LEU A 84 14.09 15.45 -13.61
N ASN A 85 12.88 15.14 -13.15
CA ASN A 85 12.53 14.97 -11.74
C ASN A 85 11.62 13.75 -11.46
N SER A 86 11.48 12.83 -12.42
CA SER A 86 10.69 11.59 -12.26
C SER A 86 11.36 10.39 -12.93
N ALA A 87 10.96 9.17 -12.56
CA ALA A 87 11.41 7.94 -13.22
C ALA A 87 11.14 7.94 -14.73
N ALA A 88 10.00 8.47 -15.17
CA ALA A 88 9.66 8.57 -16.59
C ALA A 88 10.62 9.52 -17.33
N HIS A 89 10.87 10.70 -16.77
CA HIS A 89 11.84 11.65 -17.33
C HIS A 89 13.24 11.04 -17.39
N TYR A 90 13.64 10.31 -16.34
CA TYR A 90 14.93 9.65 -16.29
C TYR A 90 15.09 8.54 -17.36
N ARG A 91 14.06 7.72 -17.60
CA ARG A 91 14.06 6.74 -18.71
C ARG A 91 14.21 7.42 -20.07
N SER A 92 13.44 8.48 -20.31
CA SER A 92 13.52 9.25 -21.55
C SER A 92 14.92 9.83 -21.75
N ALA A 93 15.55 10.33 -20.68
CA ALA A 93 16.91 10.84 -20.74
C ALA A 93 17.93 9.74 -21.06
N ARG A 94 17.79 8.55 -20.47
CA ARG A 94 18.68 7.41 -20.76
C ARG A 94 18.55 6.94 -22.20
N ASN A 95 17.33 6.81 -22.72
CA ASN A 95 17.08 6.44 -24.11
C ASN A 95 17.67 7.47 -25.07
N LEU A 96 17.38 8.76 -24.85
CA LEU A 96 17.93 9.84 -25.65
C LEU A 96 19.46 9.84 -25.61
N MET A 97 20.07 9.62 -24.45
CA MET A 97 21.53 9.55 -24.32
C MET A 97 22.12 8.37 -25.10
N GLN A 98 21.46 7.20 -25.08
CA GLN A 98 21.85 6.06 -25.92
C GLN A 98 21.75 6.38 -27.43
N ASP A 99 20.68 7.05 -27.85
CA ASP A 99 20.50 7.49 -29.24
C ASP A 99 21.58 8.49 -29.69
N LEU A 100 22.13 9.27 -28.75
CA LEU A 100 23.19 10.25 -28.98
C LEU A 100 24.62 9.67 -28.85
N GLY A 101 24.78 8.34 -28.93
CA GLY A 101 26.09 7.68 -28.88
C GLY A 101 26.47 7.10 -27.52
N GLY A 102 25.54 7.10 -26.56
CA GLY A 102 25.68 6.37 -25.30
C GLY A 102 26.75 6.94 -24.36
N ALA A 103 27.20 6.09 -23.42
CA ALA A 103 28.14 6.50 -22.38
C ALA A 103 29.52 6.92 -22.94
N LEU A 104 29.89 6.46 -24.14
CA LEU A 104 31.13 6.85 -24.81
C LEU A 104 31.07 8.29 -25.33
N ALA A 105 29.96 8.70 -25.95
CA ALA A 105 29.80 10.09 -26.39
C ALA A 105 29.85 11.06 -25.20
N VAL A 106 29.25 10.67 -24.06
CA VAL A 106 29.35 11.45 -22.81
C VAL A 106 30.80 11.50 -22.30
N LYS A 107 31.55 10.39 -22.36
CA LYS A 107 32.98 10.35 -22.00
C LYS A 107 33.79 11.32 -22.85
N GLU A 108 33.60 11.32 -24.17
CA GLU A 108 34.28 12.20 -25.10
C GLU A 108 33.98 13.68 -24.83
N GLU A 109 32.71 14.03 -24.59
CA GLU A 109 32.35 15.41 -24.20
C GLU A 109 33.04 15.84 -22.90
N LEU A 110 33.14 14.94 -21.92
CA LEU A 110 33.83 15.21 -20.65
C LEU A 110 35.36 15.31 -20.81
N ILE A 111 35.96 14.51 -21.69
CA ILE A 111 37.40 14.60 -22.03
C ILE A 111 37.68 15.92 -22.73
N TYR A 112 36.90 16.26 -23.76
CA TYR A 112 37.03 17.51 -24.49
C TYR A 112 36.86 18.73 -23.57
N SER A 113 35.93 18.64 -22.62
CA SER A 113 35.70 19.69 -21.63
C SER A 113 36.74 19.72 -20.50
N GLY A 114 37.66 18.76 -20.44
CA GLY A 114 38.72 18.68 -19.42
C GLY A 114 38.30 18.12 -18.06
N TYR A 115 37.08 17.56 -17.94
CA TYR A 115 36.57 16.97 -16.69
C TYR A 115 37.00 15.51 -16.51
N VAL A 116 37.32 14.79 -17.58
CA VAL A 116 37.78 13.39 -17.56
C VAL A 116 39.12 13.29 -18.26
N SER A 117 40.07 12.54 -17.69
CA SER A 117 41.33 12.22 -18.35
C SER A 117 41.09 11.11 -19.39
N GLY A 118 41.44 11.37 -20.65
CA GLY A 118 41.31 10.38 -21.72
C GLY A 118 42.17 9.13 -21.53
N GLU A 119 43.30 9.26 -20.83
CA GLU A 119 44.21 8.14 -20.54
C GLU A 119 43.71 7.24 -19.40
N THR A 120 43.08 7.81 -18.38
CA THR A 120 42.74 7.08 -17.14
C THR A 120 41.25 6.85 -16.95
N SER A 121 40.39 7.44 -17.78
CA SER A 121 38.93 7.44 -17.62
C SER A 121 38.46 7.94 -16.24
N LYS A 122 39.30 8.70 -15.53
CA LYS A 122 38.99 9.26 -14.21
C LYS A 122 38.71 10.75 -14.29
N LEU A 123 37.90 11.24 -13.36
CA LEU A 123 37.67 12.66 -13.18
C LEU A 123 38.99 13.39 -12.91
N THR A 124 39.22 14.48 -13.62
CA THR A 124 40.43 15.28 -13.47
C THR A 124 40.42 16.02 -12.12
N LEU A 125 41.62 16.23 -11.60
CA LEU A 125 41.86 16.96 -10.36
C LEU A 125 42.58 18.28 -10.64
N LEU A 126 42.24 18.89 -11.78
CA LEU A 126 42.77 20.17 -12.23
C LEU A 126 42.02 21.31 -11.53
N ASP A 127 42.68 22.46 -11.40
CA ASP A 127 42.03 23.67 -10.91
C ASP A 127 41.01 24.20 -11.92
N ARG A 128 41.17 23.87 -13.21
CA ARG A 128 40.25 24.23 -14.29
C ARG A 128 40.10 23.15 -15.36
N PRO A 129 38.86 22.76 -15.72
CA PRO A 129 37.64 23.09 -14.99
C PRO A 129 37.65 22.48 -13.58
N MET A 130 37.19 23.24 -12.58
CA MET A 130 37.22 22.76 -11.19
C MET A 130 36.10 21.74 -10.95
N ASN A 131 36.48 20.50 -10.65
CA ASN A 131 35.55 19.49 -10.16
C ASN A 131 35.63 19.40 -8.62
N ILE A 132 34.81 20.20 -7.95
CA ILE A 132 34.84 20.34 -6.48
C ILE A 132 34.68 19.00 -5.75
N PHE A 133 33.80 18.13 -6.22
CA PHE A 133 33.54 16.85 -5.56
C PHE A 133 34.68 15.85 -5.81
N ALA A 134 35.30 15.84 -7.00
CA ALA A 134 36.49 15.02 -7.25
C ALA A 134 37.70 15.47 -6.40
N LEU A 135 37.88 16.78 -6.23
CA LEU A 135 38.93 17.33 -5.35
C LEU A 135 38.70 16.97 -3.88
N LEU A 136 37.45 17.01 -3.39
CA LEU A 136 37.10 16.59 -2.04
C LEU A 136 37.25 15.08 -1.83
N SER A 137 36.82 14.27 -2.81
CA SER A 137 36.91 12.81 -2.78
C SER A 137 38.35 12.29 -2.80
N SER A 138 39.23 12.96 -3.55
CA SER A 138 40.67 12.67 -3.58
C SER A 138 41.43 13.18 -2.35
N GLY A 139 40.82 14.06 -1.55
CA GLY A 139 41.46 14.71 -0.40
C GLY A 139 42.41 15.85 -0.76
N LYS A 140 42.49 16.25 -2.04
CA LYS A 140 43.24 17.43 -2.47
C LYS A 140 42.63 18.73 -1.97
N LEU A 141 41.30 18.78 -1.89
CA LEU A 141 40.58 19.83 -1.19
C LEU A 141 40.05 19.26 0.13
N LYS A 142 40.21 20.03 1.22
CA LYS A 142 39.69 19.68 2.53
C LYS A 142 38.62 20.69 2.95
N GLN A 143 37.59 20.18 3.62
CA GLN A 143 36.58 20.95 4.33
C GLN A 143 36.69 20.53 5.80
N PRO A 144 37.44 21.27 6.64
CA PRO A 144 37.74 20.83 8.02
C PRO A 144 36.50 20.45 8.81
N GLU A 145 35.41 21.20 8.64
CA GLU A 145 34.15 20.92 9.32
C GLU A 145 33.48 19.62 8.85
N SER A 146 33.69 19.19 7.60
CA SER A 146 33.14 17.93 7.08
C SER A 146 33.95 16.71 7.51
N GLU A 147 35.18 16.88 8.02
CA GLU A 147 35.96 15.76 8.55
C GLU A 147 35.29 15.15 9.79
N SER A 148 34.71 15.98 10.66
CA SER A 148 33.95 15.51 11.82
C SER A 148 32.64 14.80 11.42
N GLU A 149 31.96 15.29 10.38
CA GLU A 149 30.73 14.69 9.85
C GLU A 149 30.98 13.37 9.11
N GLN A 150 32.20 13.14 8.64
CA GLN A 150 32.55 11.93 7.90
C GLN A 150 32.41 10.66 8.74
N ASP A 151 32.56 10.74 10.06
CA ASP A 151 32.37 9.60 10.96
C ASP A 151 30.91 9.15 11.07
N PHE A 152 29.94 10.03 10.76
CA PHE A 152 28.52 9.68 10.72
C PHE A 152 28.18 8.68 9.60
N LEU A 153 29.05 8.52 8.60
CA LEU A 153 28.90 7.47 7.58
C LEU A 153 29.22 6.05 8.10
N GLY A 154 29.79 5.92 9.30
CA GLY A 154 30.15 4.62 9.87
C GLY A 154 31.08 3.82 8.94
N THR A 155 30.69 2.59 8.60
CA THR A 155 31.47 1.72 7.71
C THR A 155 31.56 2.22 6.27
N PHE A 156 30.68 3.13 5.85
CA PHE A 156 30.66 3.66 4.49
C PHE A 156 31.71 4.77 4.25
N LYS A 157 32.36 5.29 5.31
CA LYS A 157 33.27 6.44 5.22
C LYS A 157 34.52 6.23 4.35
N THR A 158 34.91 4.97 4.16
CA THR A 158 36.03 4.57 3.28
C THR A 158 35.67 4.60 1.80
N LYS A 159 34.37 4.58 1.48
CA LYS A 159 33.84 4.47 0.12
C LYS A 159 33.19 5.76 -0.37
N PHE A 160 32.45 6.43 0.51
CA PHE A 160 31.75 7.67 0.20
C PHE A 160 32.31 8.85 1.00
N LYS A 161 32.02 10.06 0.54
CA LYS A 161 32.46 11.32 1.15
C LYS A 161 31.24 12.23 1.36
N ILE A 162 31.07 12.74 2.57
CA ILE A 162 30.11 13.81 2.86
C ILE A 162 30.79 15.16 2.63
N CYS A 163 30.07 16.06 1.96
CA CYS A 163 30.52 17.41 1.65
C CYS A 163 29.47 18.42 2.14
N ARG A 164 29.95 19.60 2.56
CA ARG A 164 29.10 20.75 2.90
C ARG A 164 28.95 21.68 1.70
N ASN A 165 27.84 22.43 1.69
CA ASN A 165 27.73 23.58 0.80
C ASN A 165 28.68 24.69 1.28
N LYS A 166 28.75 25.79 0.53
CA LYS A 166 29.38 27.01 1.06
C LYS A 166 28.59 27.50 2.26
N LEU A 167 29.29 27.99 3.29
CA LEU A 167 28.67 28.49 4.52
C LEU A 167 27.62 29.58 4.24
N GLU A 168 27.91 30.49 3.29
CA GLU A 168 26.97 31.53 2.86
C GLU A 168 25.65 30.98 2.28
N ASN A 169 25.71 29.84 1.58
CA ASN A 169 24.53 29.18 1.03
C ASN A 169 23.73 28.45 2.12
N ASP A 170 24.42 27.87 3.11
CA ASP A 170 23.79 27.20 4.26
C ASP A 170 23.12 28.23 5.18
N ILE A 171 23.71 29.40 5.41
CA ILE A 171 23.13 30.45 6.26
C ILE A 171 21.87 31.07 5.62
N ASN A 172 21.82 31.18 4.29
CA ASN A 172 20.72 31.80 3.54
C ASN A 172 19.70 30.78 2.99
N TRP A 173 19.63 29.57 3.55
CA TRP A 173 18.77 28.48 3.06
C TRP A 173 17.27 28.88 3.00
N ASP A 174 16.81 29.72 3.92
CA ASP A 174 15.42 30.19 4.03
C ASP A 174 15.18 31.57 3.38
N ASN A 175 16.21 32.16 2.78
CA ASN A 175 16.14 33.52 2.25
C ASN A 175 15.32 33.57 0.94
N PRO A 176 14.21 34.34 0.88
CA PRO A 176 13.34 34.38 -0.30
C PRO A 176 13.88 35.26 -1.43
N ASP A 177 14.98 36.01 -1.23
CA ASP A 177 15.60 36.82 -2.28
C ASP A 177 16.10 35.92 -3.42
N MET A 178 15.68 36.22 -4.65
CA MET A 178 16.00 35.44 -5.85
C MET A 178 17.50 35.25 -6.09
N LYS A 179 18.36 36.12 -5.55
CA LYS A 179 19.81 35.89 -5.62
C LYS A 179 20.23 34.64 -4.84
N TRP A 180 19.59 34.39 -3.68
CA TRP A 180 19.86 33.25 -2.81
C TRP A 180 19.06 32.03 -3.21
N VAL A 181 17.80 32.17 -3.64
CA VAL A 181 16.96 31.05 -4.10
C VAL A 181 17.69 30.17 -5.15
N LYS A 182 18.55 30.77 -5.98
CA LYS A 182 19.31 30.06 -7.02
C LYS A 182 20.52 29.27 -6.50
N THR A 183 21.12 29.67 -5.39
CA THR A 183 22.44 29.18 -4.93
C THR A 183 22.45 28.63 -3.51
N ALA A 184 21.51 29.06 -2.67
CA ALA A 184 21.37 28.65 -1.29
C ALA A 184 21.04 27.17 -1.15
N SER A 185 21.26 26.65 0.05
CA SER A 185 20.90 25.27 0.39
C SER A 185 19.39 25.06 0.30
N MET A 186 18.98 23.88 -0.17
CA MET A 186 17.56 23.55 -0.40
C MET A 186 16.80 23.23 0.89
N ALA A 187 17.51 22.97 1.97
CA ALA A 187 16.99 22.73 3.30
C ALA A 187 17.96 23.30 4.33
N ARG A 188 17.49 23.54 5.56
CA ARG A 188 18.36 23.94 6.68
C ARG A 188 19.49 22.94 6.89
N MET A 189 19.15 21.66 6.83
CA MET A 189 20.08 20.54 6.86
C MET A 189 20.22 19.98 5.45
N HIS A 190 21.20 20.50 4.71
CA HIS A 190 21.53 20.07 3.35
C HIS A 190 23.00 19.65 3.29
N ARG A 191 23.24 18.40 2.90
CA ARG A 191 24.58 17.85 2.65
C ARG A 191 24.64 17.19 1.29
N PHE A 192 25.86 16.94 0.83
CA PHE A 192 26.10 16.20 -0.40
C PHE A 192 26.85 14.91 -0.08
N LEU A 193 26.34 13.78 -0.56
CA LEU A 193 27.09 12.52 -0.56
C LEU A 193 27.68 12.29 -1.96
N THR A 194 28.97 12.00 -2.04
CA THR A 194 29.64 11.61 -3.30
C THR A 194 30.48 10.35 -3.11
N THR A 195 30.96 9.76 -4.21
CA THR A 195 31.83 8.58 -4.19
C THR A 195 33.31 8.95 -4.21
N ARG A 196 34.13 8.13 -3.56
CA ARG A 196 35.60 8.21 -3.65
C ARG A 196 36.14 7.55 -4.91
N ASP A 197 35.34 6.73 -5.58
CA ASP A 197 35.69 6.18 -6.89
C ASP A 197 35.55 7.27 -7.96
N LEU A 198 36.69 7.74 -8.47
CA LEU A 198 36.75 8.82 -9.45
C LEU A 198 36.58 8.34 -10.88
N HIS A 199 36.28 7.06 -11.12
CA HIS A 199 36.00 6.58 -12.47
C HIS A 199 34.79 7.31 -13.07
N TYR A 200 34.88 7.71 -14.34
CA TYR A 200 33.83 8.53 -14.97
C TYR A 200 32.48 7.81 -15.00
N GLN A 201 32.42 6.49 -14.95
CA GLN A 201 31.14 5.76 -14.85
C GLN A 201 30.29 6.19 -13.66
N TRP A 202 30.91 6.79 -12.63
CA TRP A 202 30.23 7.30 -11.45
C TRP A 202 30.03 8.82 -11.47
N PHE A 203 30.31 9.52 -12.57
CA PHE A 203 30.22 10.98 -12.60
C PHE A 203 28.77 11.50 -12.59
N ASN A 204 27.82 10.71 -13.09
CA ASN A 204 26.41 11.10 -13.15
C ASN A 204 25.52 9.85 -13.26
N PRO A 205 24.30 9.85 -12.67
CA PRO A 205 23.39 8.73 -12.78
C PRO A 205 23.11 8.27 -14.21
N LEU A 206 23.09 9.20 -15.17
CA LEU A 206 22.74 8.92 -16.56
C LEU A 206 23.58 7.81 -17.21
N VAL A 207 24.83 7.62 -16.79
CA VAL A 207 25.74 6.60 -17.36
C VAL A 207 25.87 5.34 -16.50
N PHE A 208 25.20 5.28 -15.34
CA PHE A 208 25.24 4.12 -14.45
C PHE A 208 24.81 2.86 -15.20
N GLY A 209 25.67 1.83 -15.17
CA GLY A 209 25.37 0.53 -15.79
C GLY A 209 25.55 0.47 -17.32
N LEU A 210 25.97 1.56 -17.96
CA LEU A 210 26.08 1.68 -19.42
C LEU A 210 27.51 1.81 -19.93
N VAL A 211 28.49 1.93 -19.04
CA VAL A 211 29.90 1.93 -19.44
C VAL A 211 30.31 0.49 -19.77
N PRO A 212 30.89 0.24 -20.95
CA PRO A 212 31.34 -1.11 -21.33
C PRO A 212 32.44 -1.64 -20.38
N THR A 213 32.49 -2.95 -20.21
CA THR A 213 33.45 -3.60 -19.30
C THR A 213 34.90 -3.44 -19.74
N GLU A 214 35.16 -3.29 -21.04
CA GLU A 214 36.46 -2.99 -21.63
C GLU A 214 36.99 -1.61 -21.22
N ASP A 215 36.10 -0.74 -20.76
CA ASP A 215 36.38 0.61 -20.26
C ASP A 215 36.29 0.67 -18.72
N ASP A 216 36.57 -0.46 -18.05
CA ASP A 216 36.43 -0.68 -16.60
C ASP A 216 35.01 -0.37 -16.07
N GLY A 217 34.03 -0.46 -16.97
CA GLY A 217 32.62 -0.25 -16.67
C GLY A 217 31.97 -1.38 -15.89
N VAL A 218 30.86 -1.08 -15.25
CA VAL A 218 30.00 -2.06 -14.60
C VAL A 218 28.63 -2.14 -15.26
N ASN A 219 28.02 -3.32 -15.21
CA ASN A 219 26.66 -3.52 -15.72
C ASN A 219 25.60 -2.88 -14.79
N ALA A 220 24.35 -2.80 -15.28
CA ALA A 220 23.22 -2.23 -14.54
C ALA A 220 23.00 -2.84 -13.15
N ARG A 221 23.27 -4.14 -12.95
CA ARG A 221 23.12 -4.79 -11.64
C ARG A 221 24.17 -4.32 -10.64
N ALA A 222 25.43 -4.25 -11.05
CA ALA A 222 26.49 -3.76 -10.20
C ALA A 222 26.32 -2.26 -9.90
N ALA A 223 25.89 -1.48 -10.90
CA ALA A 223 25.53 -0.07 -10.70
C ALA A 223 24.36 0.09 -9.72
N LEU A 224 23.31 -0.72 -9.84
CA LEU A 224 22.19 -0.74 -8.90
C LEU A 224 22.67 -0.99 -7.46
N ALA A 225 23.48 -2.02 -7.25
CA ALA A 225 24.01 -2.35 -5.93
C ALA A 225 24.85 -1.21 -5.33
N GLU A 226 25.58 -0.48 -6.17
CA GLU A 226 26.34 0.70 -5.77
C GLU A 226 25.41 1.84 -5.31
N VAL A 227 24.36 2.16 -6.09
CA VAL A 227 23.41 3.22 -5.75
C VAL A 227 22.60 2.89 -4.50
N GLU A 228 22.24 1.62 -4.28
CA GLU A 228 21.59 1.17 -3.04
C GLU A 228 22.51 1.34 -1.81
N GLN A 229 23.82 1.14 -1.98
CA GLN A 229 24.80 1.45 -0.93
C GLN A 229 24.90 2.96 -0.68
N MET A 230 24.88 3.79 -1.74
CA MET A 230 24.86 5.25 -1.57
C MET A 230 23.61 5.71 -0.82
N LYS A 231 22.42 5.17 -1.15
CA LYS A 231 21.18 5.42 -0.40
C LYS A 231 21.34 5.05 1.07
N SER A 232 21.84 3.84 1.34
CA SER A 232 22.04 3.34 2.70
C SER A 232 23.02 4.22 3.50
N ALA A 233 24.10 4.67 2.86
CA ALA A 233 25.08 5.55 3.47
C ALA A 233 24.50 6.93 3.79
N ALA A 234 23.72 7.53 2.88
CA ALA A 234 23.07 8.83 3.11
C ALA A 234 22.05 8.77 4.26
N LEU A 235 21.25 7.70 4.33
CA LEU A 235 20.29 7.50 5.43
C LEU A 235 20.98 7.25 6.77
N LEU A 236 22.06 6.46 6.77
CA LEU A 236 22.86 6.24 7.99
C LEU A 236 23.50 7.54 8.48
N PHE A 237 24.04 8.35 7.56
CA PHE A 237 24.57 9.67 7.86
C PHE A 237 23.52 10.56 8.53
N ALA A 238 22.35 10.72 7.91
CA ALA A 238 21.29 11.57 8.46
C ALA A 238 20.82 11.10 9.85
N LYS A 239 20.68 9.78 10.04
CA LYS A 239 20.36 9.19 11.33
C LYS A 239 21.42 9.51 12.40
N ASN A 240 22.70 9.30 12.09
CA ASN A 240 23.79 9.53 13.04
C ASN A 240 24.02 11.02 13.32
N ALA A 241 23.67 11.89 12.37
CA ALA A 241 23.70 13.34 12.53
C ALA A 241 22.49 13.89 13.30
N GLY A 242 21.54 13.04 13.71
CA GLY A 242 20.36 13.44 14.49
C GLY A 242 19.32 14.25 13.70
N TRP A 243 19.23 14.02 12.39
CA TRP A 243 18.22 14.67 11.54
C TRP A 243 16.83 14.05 11.77
N SER A 244 15.77 14.66 11.21
CA SER A 244 14.43 14.09 11.27
C SER A 244 14.32 12.74 10.54
N ASP A 245 13.19 12.05 10.72
CA ASP A 245 12.86 10.84 9.98
C ASP A 245 12.44 11.10 8.52
N LYS A 246 12.23 12.36 8.14
CA LYS A 246 11.79 12.78 6.81
C LYS A 246 12.99 13.15 5.94
N ILE A 247 13.78 12.16 5.54
CA ILE A 247 14.97 12.39 4.71
C ILE A 247 14.65 12.24 3.23
N GLY A 248 14.96 13.28 2.45
CA GLY A 248 14.86 13.30 1.00
C GLY A 248 16.24 13.14 0.35
N LEU A 249 16.33 12.26 -0.66
CA LEU A 249 17.55 12.00 -1.41
C LEU A 249 17.32 12.32 -2.89
N PHE A 250 18.07 13.28 -3.42
CA PHE A 250 17.89 13.75 -4.79
C PHE A 250 19.23 13.80 -5.55
N VAL A 251 19.18 13.62 -6.86
CA VAL A 251 20.33 13.76 -7.75
C VAL A 251 19.97 14.67 -8.91
N ASN A 252 20.96 15.41 -9.41
CA ASN A 252 20.80 16.21 -10.62
C ASN A 252 21.45 15.45 -11.78
N VAL A 253 20.64 15.08 -12.77
CA VAL A 253 21.07 14.28 -13.92
C VAL A 253 21.75 15.16 -14.97
N PHE A 254 22.68 14.58 -15.73
CA PHE A 254 23.39 15.25 -16.82
C PHE A 254 22.40 15.90 -17.81
N GLY A 255 22.72 17.12 -18.24
CA GLY A 255 21.75 18.05 -18.84
C GLY A 255 21.38 19.16 -17.83
N HIS A 256 20.91 18.77 -16.65
CA HIS A 256 20.40 19.67 -15.61
C HIS A 256 21.36 19.92 -14.44
N ASN A 257 22.48 19.22 -14.39
CA ASN A 257 23.50 19.39 -13.37
C ASN A 257 24.35 20.65 -13.62
N ASN A 258 24.63 21.43 -12.58
CA ASN A 258 25.54 22.58 -12.68
C ASN A 258 27.01 22.18 -12.52
N VAL A 259 27.28 21.03 -11.89
CA VAL A 259 28.61 20.50 -11.65
C VAL A 259 28.70 19.11 -12.29
N ASN A 260 29.70 18.89 -13.15
CA ASN A 260 29.93 17.61 -13.84
C ASN A 260 30.59 16.58 -12.91
N SER A 261 29.89 16.24 -11.83
CA SER A 261 30.28 15.21 -10.87
C SER A 261 29.04 14.66 -10.17
N LEU A 262 29.15 13.47 -9.60
CA LEU A 262 28.07 12.87 -8.84
C LEU A 262 28.02 13.46 -7.45
N PHE A 263 26.82 13.86 -7.07
CA PHE A 263 26.48 14.19 -5.70
C PHE A 263 24.99 13.89 -5.47
N ILE A 264 24.70 13.30 -4.33
CA ILE A 264 23.35 13.08 -3.83
C ILE A 264 23.08 14.18 -2.82
N HIS A 265 22.06 14.98 -3.08
CA HIS A 265 21.50 15.91 -2.12
C HIS A 265 20.83 15.11 -1.01
N VAL A 266 21.35 15.23 0.20
CA VAL A 266 20.75 14.68 1.43
C VAL A 266 20.08 15.85 2.14
N LEU A 267 18.75 15.83 2.19
CA LEU A 267 17.92 16.92 2.70
C LEU A 267 17.07 16.44 3.88
N ASP A 268 17.01 17.23 4.94
CA ASP A 268 15.94 17.10 5.92
C ASP A 268 14.67 17.80 5.38
N MET A 269 13.66 17.02 5.03
CA MET A 269 12.42 17.51 4.40
C MET A 269 11.50 18.23 5.39
N SER A 270 11.80 18.23 6.69
CA SER A 270 11.04 18.98 7.69
C SER A 270 11.34 20.48 7.67
N GLU A 271 12.48 20.88 7.08
CA GLU A 271 12.98 22.27 7.06
C GLU A 271 13.44 22.67 5.65
N LEU A 272 12.52 22.61 4.67
CA LEU A 272 12.80 23.00 3.29
C LEU A 272 12.83 24.52 3.09
N GLY A 273 13.80 24.99 2.30
CA GLY A 273 13.93 26.37 1.88
C GLY A 273 13.32 26.65 0.50
N PRO A 274 13.16 27.92 0.09
CA PRO A 274 12.63 28.30 -1.22
C PRO A 274 13.41 27.72 -2.41
N ALA A 275 14.70 27.48 -2.25
CA ALA A 275 15.57 26.89 -3.28
C ALA A 275 15.12 25.47 -3.69
N PHE A 276 14.52 24.69 -2.79
CA PHE A 276 14.02 23.36 -3.12
C PHE A 276 12.94 23.41 -4.20
N SER A 277 11.93 24.27 -4.01
CA SER A 277 10.84 24.47 -4.98
C SER A 277 11.37 25.04 -6.30
N TYR A 278 12.33 25.97 -6.24
CA TYR A 278 12.94 26.55 -7.44
C TYR A 278 13.68 25.50 -8.29
N HIS A 279 14.38 24.55 -7.67
CA HIS A 279 15.11 23.49 -8.39
C HIS A 279 14.29 22.19 -8.57
N SER A 280 13.00 22.19 -8.22
CA SER A 280 12.14 20.99 -8.27
C SER A 280 12.04 20.32 -9.64
N PHE A 281 12.19 21.09 -10.73
CA PHE A 281 12.19 20.57 -12.11
C PHE A 281 13.36 19.63 -12.42
N LYS A 282 14.44 19.66 -11.62
CA LYS A 282 15.65 18.84 -11.82
C LYS A 282 16.07 18.01 -10.61
N ASN A 283 15.32 18.09 -9.52
CA ASN A 283 15.54 17.29 -8.32
C ASN A 283 14.96 15.88 -8.55
N LEU A 284 15.70 15.00 -9.23
CA LEU A 284 15.29 13.61 -9.43
C LEU A 284 15.45 12.81 -8.12
N PRO A 285 14.37 12.20 -7.58
CA PRO A 285 14.50 11.32 -6.43
C PRO A 285 15.46 10.16 -6.71
N LEU A 286 16.35 9.86 -5.77
CA LEU A 286 17.29 8.74 -5.93
C LEU A 286 16.57 7.40 -6.11
N ASP A 287 15.37 7.26 -5.52
CA ASP A 287 14.54 6.08 -5.67
C ASP A 287 14.03 5.87 -7.09
N ASP A 288 13.83 6.95 -7.86
CA ASP A 288 13.47 6.85 -9.27
C ASP A 288 14.65 6.37 -10.12
N VAL A 289 15.89 6.73 -9.76
CA VAL A 289 17.10 6.17 -10.38
C VAL A 289 17.23 4.67 -10.08
N ILE A 290 17.09 4.28 -8.81
CA ILE A 290 17.14 2.87 -8.37
C ILE A 290 16.08 2.05 -9.08
N LYS A 291 14.87 2.60 -9.21
CA LYS A 291 13.75 1.97 -9.92
C LYS A 291 14.11 1.65 -11.37
N VAL A 292 14.61 2.62 -12.14
CA VAL A 292 14.99 2.40 -13.55
C VAL A 292 16.18 1.43 -13.66
N LEU A 293 17.18 1.51 -12.79
CA LEU A 293 18.30 0.55 -12.81
C LEU A 293 17.86 -0.88 -12.47
N ARG A 294 16.86 -1.08 -11.62
CA ARG A 294 16.26 -2.41 -11.36
C ARG A 294 15.59 -2.97 -12.60
N GLU A 295 14.86 -2.14 -13.33
CA GLU A 295 14.22 -2.52 -14.60
C GLU A 295 15.29 -2.98 -15.60
N GLU A 296 16.35 -2.20 -15.81
CA GLU A 296 17.44 -2.54 -16.73
C GLU A 296 18.26 -3.77 -16.29
N ALA A 297 18.54 -3.90 -15.00
CA ALA A 297 19.25 -5.05 -14.46
C ALA A 297 18.45 -6.35 -14.62
N ALA A 298 17.12 -6.28 -14.61
CA ALA A 298 16.26 -7.42 -14.92
C ALA A 298 16.29 -7.77 -16.42
N SER A 299 16.38 -6.76 -17.28
CA SER A 299 16.36 -6.91 -18.73
C SER A 299 17.63 -7.53 -19.32
N ASN A 300 18.80 -7.22 -18.76
CA ASN A 300 20.10 -7.76 -19.20
C ASN A 300 20.29 -9.28 -18.95
N PHE A 301 19.32 -9.95 -18.30
CA PHE A 301 19.33 -11.41 -18.09
C PHE A 301 18.72 -12.20 -19.23
N LEU A 302 18.03 -11.54 -20.16
CA LEU A 302 17.48 -12.19 -21.34
C LEU A 302 18.56 -12.17 -22.45
N PRO A 303 18.88 -13.31 -23.11
CA PRO A 303 19.75 -13.28 -24.28
C PRO A 303 19.14 -12.31 -25.29
N ALA A 304 19.94 -11.38 -25.79
CA ALA A 304 19.51 -10.47 -26.84
C ALA A 304 18.89 -11.31 -27.97
N PRO A 305 17.68 -10.98 -28.46
CA PRO A 305 17.10 -11.73 -29.55
C PRO A 305 18.09 -11.73 -30.71
N VAL A 306 18.41 -12.92 -31.24
CA VAL A 306 19.24 -13.08 -32.43
C VAL A 306 18.65 -12.18 -33.50
N ARG A 307 19.38 -11.11 -33.86
CA ARG A 307 18.95 -10.24 -34.95
C ARG A 307 18.87 -11.13 -36.19
N THR A 308 17.69 -11.20 -36.80
CA THR A 308 17.42 -12.02 -37.99
C THR A 308 18.28 -11.61 -39.20
N THR A 309 19.04 -10.52 -39.11
CA THR A 309 20.05 -10.10 -40.09
C THR A 309 21.35 -10.89 -40.01
N ASP A 310 21.60 -11.64 -38.93
CA ASP A 310 22.91 -12.24 -38.65
C ASP A 310 22.94 -13.78 -38.89
N LEU A 311 21.95 -14.30 -39.63
CA LEU A 311 21.90 -15.70 -40.07
C LEU A 311 22.12 -15.79 -41.60
N PRO A 312 23.36 -15.96 -42.08
CA PRO A 312 23.61 -16.29 -43.47
C PRO A 312 23.20 -17.75 -43.73
N GLY A 313 22.22 -17.98 -44.61
CA GLY A 313 22.07 -19.27 -45.30
C GLY A 313 20.76 -20.05 -45.17
N LEU A 314 19.66 -19.47 -44.69
CA LEU A 314 18.41 -20.22 -44.44
C LEU A 314 17.20 -19.81 -45.31
N LEU A 315 17.44 -19.36 -46.54
CA LEU A 315 16.38 -18.90 -47.46
C LEU A 315 16.36 -19.57 -48.84
N GLU A 316 17.05 -20.70 -49.03
CA GLU A 316 17.18 -21.31 -50.38
C GLU A 316 16.36 -22.60 -50.63
N LYS A 317 15.47 -23.03 -49.73
CA LYS A 317 14.75 -24.32 -49.90
C LYS A 317 13.24 -24.34 -49.67
N ALA A 318 12.52 -23.32 -50.14
CA ALA A 318 11.06 -23.44 -50.26
C ALA A 318 10.53 -22.81 -51.55
N GLY A 319 10.75 -23.52 -52.66
CA GLY A 319 10.11 -23.23 -53.94
C GLY A 319 8.64 -23.66 -53.97
N ALA A 320 7.82 -22.76 -54.52
CA ALA A 320 6.65 -23.00 -55.37
C ALA A 320 5.48 -23.86 -54.83
N ARG A 321 4.38 -23.19 -54.43
CA ARG A 321 3.04 -23.59 -54.90
C ARG A 321 2.02 -22.44 -54.85
N ARG A 322 1.14 -22.49 -55.85
CA ARG A 322 0.21 -21.46 -56.34
C ARG A 322 -0.89 -21.07 -55.36
N ARG A 323 -1.31 -19.81 -55.52
CA ARG A 323 -2.54 -19.16 -55.05
C ARG A 323 -3.80 -20.02 -55.21
N ARG A 324 -4.67 -19.99 -54.19
CA ARG A 324 -6.13 -19.95 -54.36
C ARG A 324 -6.75 -19.20 -53.18
N ASP A 325 -7.54 -18.17 -53.50
CA ASP A 325 -8.35 -17.38 -52.57
C ASP A 325 -9.40 -18.24 -51.87
N SER A 326 -9.54 -18.05 -50.54
CA SER A 326 -10.83 -17.85 -49.86
C SER A 326 -10.68 -17.82 -48.33
N THR A 327 -11.41 -16.87 -47.73
CA THR A 327 -12.05 -16.90 -46.40
C THR A 327 -11.23 -16.90 -45.11
N VAL A 328 -11.41 -15.80 -44.36
CA VAL A 328 -11.67 -15.70 -42.90
C VAL A 328 -10.72 -16.44 -41.96
N GLY A 329 -9.97 -15.65 -41.19
CA GLY A 329 -9.59 -15.92 -39.80
C GLY A 329 -8.39 -16.83 -39.58
N ASP A 330 -7.23 -16.25 -39.29
CA ASP A 330 -6.49 -16.54 -38.05
C ASP A 330 -5.26 -15.60 -37.99
N THR A 331 -5.32 -14.55 -37.16
CA THR A 331 -4.14 -13.76 -36.83
C THR A 331 -3.47 -14.40 -35.62
N THR A 332 -2.69 -15.45 -35.87
CA THR A 332 -1.67 -15.91 -34.93
C THR A 332 -0.62 -14.80 -34.77
N LYS A 333 -0.88 -13.88 -33.84
CA LYS A 333 0.14 -12.97 -33.31
C LYS A 333 1.19 -13.84 -32.62
N THR A 334 2.33 -13.96 -33.28
CA THR A 334 3.59 -14.38 -32.67
C THR A 334 3.81 -13.49 -31.44
N LEU A 335 3.74 -14.10 -30.25
CA LEU A 335 3.99 -13.47 -28.95
C LEU A 335 5.43 -12.95 -28.92
N GLY A 336 5.61 -11.71 -29.37
CA GLY A 336 6.83 -10.94 -29.16
C GLY A 336 7.08 -10.79 -27.66
N ASN A 337 8.35 -10.90 -27.27
CA ASN A 337 8.80 -10.82 -25.89
C ASN A 337 8.23 -9.58 -25.19
N PHE A 338 7.30 -9.81 -24.27
CA PHE A 338 6.74 -8.79 -23.39
C PHE A 338 7.82 -8.32 -22.41
N PHE A 339 8.52 -7.27 -22.82
CA PHE A 339 9.38 -6.49 -21.94
C PHE A 339 8.50 -5.65 -21.02
N PHE A 340 8.73 -5.76 -19.71
CA PHE A 340 7.90 -5.16 -18.66
C PHE A 340 8.14 -3.65 -18.58
N ALA A 341 7.58 -2.87 -19.51
CA ALA A 341 7.38 -1.44 -19.36
C ALA A 341 5.99 -1.23 -18.73
N GLY A 342 5.84 -1.51 -17.43
CA GLY A 342 4.57 -1.33 -16.72
C GLY A 342 4.04 0.09 -16.90
N THR A 343 2.74 0.22 -17.13
CA THR A 343 2.10 1.50 -17.52
C THR A 343 2.23 2.60 -16.47
N ASP A 344 2.59 2.27 -15.23
CA ASP A 344 2.77 3.21 -14.11
C ASP A 344 4.13 3.04 -13.39
N GLY A 345 5.07 2.29 -13.99
CA GLY A 345 6.38 2.01 -13.42
C GLY A 345 6.38 1.04 -12.23
N ALA A 346 5.64 -0.07 -12.30
CA ALA A 346 5.90 -1.16 -11.37
C ALA A 346 7.15 -1.96 -11.77
N THR A 347 7.94 -2.39 -10.78
CA THR A 347 9.21 -3.14 -10.95
C THR A 347 9.04 -4.66 -10.87
N SER A 348 7.81 -5.12 -10.63
CA SER A 348 7.44 -6.54 -10.48
C SER A 348 5.94 -6.72 -10.75
N VAL A 349 5.52 -7.94 -11.09
CA VAL A 349 4.11 -8.36 -11.13
C VAL A 349 3.44 -8.02 -9.80
N LYS A 350 4.12 -8.26 -8.67
CA LYS A 350 3.60 -7.90 -7.35
C LYS A 350 3.28 -6.41 -7.23
N ALA A 351 4.23 -5.54 -7.60
CA ALA A 351 4.05 -4.09 -7.52
C ALA A 351 2.98 -3.59 -8.51
N GLU A 352 2.86 -4.20 -9.68
CA GLU A 352 1.87 -3.82 -10.71
C GLU A 352 0.45 -4.13 -10.22
N VAL A 353 0.26 -5.32 -9.64
CA VAL A 353 -1.02 -5.69 -9.02
C VAL A 353 -1.40 -4.72 -7.90
N VAL A 354 -0.46 -4.31 -7.03
CA VAL A 354 -0.74 -3.33 -5.96
C VAL A 354 -1.06 -1.96 -6.52
N GLY A 355 -0.30 -1.48 -7.50
CA GLY A 355 -0.46 -0.15 -8.08
C GLY A 355 -1.82 0.02 -8.77
N ARG A 356 -2.26 -0.98 -9.52
CA ARG A 356 -3.51 -0.92 -10.30
C ARG A 356 -4.72 -1.46 -9.57
N LEU A 357 -4.53 -2.37 -8.61
CA LEU A 357 -5.59 -2.95 -7.78
C LEU A 357 -5.23 -2.79 -6.29
N PRO A 358 -5.30 -1.55 -5.75
CA PRO A 358 -4.94 -1.28 -4.36
C PRO A 358 -5.87 -1.96 -3.35
N ILE A 359 -7.03 -2.46 -3.79
CA ILE A 359 -8.01 -3.16 -2.97
C ILE A 359 -8.37 -4.48 -3.67
N ILE A 360 -8.16 -5.60 -3.00
CA ILE A 360 -8.56 -6.94 -3.47
C ILE A 360 -9.30 -7.64 -2.33
N LYS A 361 -10.60 -7.34 -2.20
CA LYS A 361 -11.46 -7.89 -1.13
C LYS A 361 -12.79 -8.45 -1.60
N ASP A 362 -13.10 -8.35 -2.89
CA ASP A 362 -14.37 -8.79 -3.46
C ASP A 362 -14.19 -9.53 -4.80
N ALA A 363 -15.27 -10.06 -5.36
CA ALA A 363 -15.22 -10.84 -6.59
C ALA A 363 -14.83 -10.01 -7.82
N ALA A 364 -15.15 -8.71 -7.83
CA ALA A 364 -14.83 -7.83 -8.95
C ALA A 364 -13.32 -7.57 -9.01
N SER A 365 -12.74 -7.16 -7.88
CA SER A 365 -11.30 -6.91 -7.71
C SER A 365 -10.47 -8.19 -7.88
N PHE A 366 -10.91 -9.33 -7.34
CA PHE A 366 -10.20 -10.61 -7.54
C PHE A 366 -10.22 -11.06 -9.01
N ARG A 367 -11.37 -10.93 -9.70
CA ARG A 367 -11.47 -11.21 -11.14
C ARG A 367 -10.61 -10.25 -11.98
N ALA A 368 -10.56 -8.98 -11.61
CA ALA A 368 -9.69 -8.00 -12.25
C ALA A 368 -8.21 -8.38 -12.09
N ALA A 369 -7.79 -8.83 -10.90
CA ALA A 369 -6.42 -9.28 -10.66
C ALA A 369 -6.06 -10.49 -11.50
N ARG A 370 -6.96 -11.48 -11.61
CA ARG A 370 -6.74 -12.67 -12.44
C ARG A 370 -6.64 -12.33 -13.92
N ARG A 371 -7.57 -11.52 -14.45
CA ARG A 371 -7.52 -11.04 -15.85
C ARG A 371 -6.25 -10.27 -16.14
N MET A 372 -5.88 -9.33 -15.27
CA MET A 372 -4.64 -8.58 -15.42
C MET A 372 -3.43 -9.52 -15.47
N LEU A 373 -3.35 -10.50 -14.56
CA LEU A 373 -2.28 -11.48 -14.60
C LEU A 373 -2.24 -12.24 -15.94
N THR A 374 -3.38 -12.76 -16.41
CA THR A 374 -3.44 -13.61 -17.60
C THR A 374 -3.33 -12.86 -18.94
N GLU A 375 -3.96 -11.69 -19.04
CA GLU A 375 -4.13 -10.94 -20.28
C GLU A 375 -3.04 -9.89 -20.47
N GLU A 376 -2.49 -9.34 -19.38
CA GLU A 376 -1.60 -8.18 -19.43
C GLU A 376 -0.19 -8.46 -18.91
N LEU A 377 -0.05 -9.33 -17.89
CA LEU A 377 1.23 -9.56 -17.21
C LEU A 377 1.94 -10.86 -17.62
N GLY A 378 1.52 -11.49 -18.72
CA GLY A 378 2.14 -12.71 -19.26
C GLY A 378 1.83 -14.01 -18.49
N GLY A 379 0.85 -13.97 -17.59
CA GLY A 379 0.28 -15.14 -16.93
C GLY A 379 1.23 -15.86 -15.99
N MET A 380 1.05 -17.18 -15.90
CA MET A 380 1.79 -18.04 -14.97
C MET A 380 3.29 -18.14 -15.25
N ALA A 381 3.72 -17.91 -16.50
CA ALA A 381 5.14 -17.93 -16.86
C ALA A 381 5.89 -16.77 -16.19
N THR A 382 5.38 -15.54 -16.33
CA THR A 382 5.95 -14.35 -15.69
C THR A 382 5.91 -14.47 -14.17
N LEU A 383 4.81 -14.97 -13.61
CA LEU A 383 4.68 -15.16 -12.17
C LEU A 383 5.70 -16.14 -11.61
N LYS A 384 5.92 -17.28 -12.29
CA LYS A 384 6.96 -18.25 -11.91
C LYS A 384 8.34 -17.63 -11.96
N GLU A 385 8.64 -16.88 -13.02
CA GLU A 385 9.94 -16.24 -13.19
C GLU A 385 10.22 -15.21 -12.11
N GLU A 386 9.23 -14.41 -11.71
CA GLU A 386 9.37 -13.48 -10.59
C GLU A 386 9.71 -14.21 -9.28
N LEU A 387 9.04 -15.33 -9.00
CA LEU A 387 9.27 -16.12 -7.80
C LEU A 387 10.65 -16.81 -7.83
N ASN A 388 11.08 -17.32 -8.98
CA ASN A 388 12.42 -17.86 -9.20
C ASN A 388 13.50 -16.79 -8.93
N ARG A 389 13.38 -15.63 -9.58
CA ARG A 389 14.31 -14.51 -9.45
C ARG A 389 14.41 -14.01 -8.01
N SER A 390 13.30 -14.09 -7.27
CA SER A 390 13.21 -13.70 -5.86
C SER A 390 13.66 -14.80 -4.88
N GLY A 391 14.06 -15.98 -5.39
CA GLY A 391 14.54 -17.11 -4.59
C GLY A 391 13.44 -17.86 -3.83
N PHE A 392 12.16 -17.63 -4.14
CA PHE A 392 11.04 -18.31 -3.46
C PHE A 392 10.79 -19.71 -4.01
N ILE A 393 11.27 -20.03 -5.21
CA ILE A 393 11.15 -21.36 -5.83
C ILE A 393 12.54 -21.96 -5.99
N ASP A 394 12.68 -23.23 -5.64
CA ASP A 394 13.83 -24.04 -6.04
C ASP A 394 13.66 -24.43 -7.51
N PRO A 395 14.56 -23.97 -8.41
CA PRO A 395 14.42 -24.19 -9.84
C PRO A 395 14.52 -25.67 -10.24
N VAL A 396 15.12 -26.51 -9.40
CA VAL A 396 15.29 -27.95 -9.67
C VAL A 396 14.01 -28.71 -9.35
N THR A 397 13.44 -28.47 -8.17
CA THR A 397 12.27 -29.22 -7.68
C THR A 397 10.94 -28.59 -8.09
N GLY A 398 10.93 -27.29 -8.39
CA GLY A 398 9.70 -26.53 -8.61
C GLY A 398 8.91 -26.27 -7.31
N ASN A 399 9.51 -26.54 -6.15
CA ASN A 399 8.88 -26.34 -4.85
C ASN A 399 9.27 -24.97 -4.26
N LEU A 400 8.47 -24.49 -3.32
CA LEU A 400 8.83 -23.33 -2.51
C LEU A 400 10.07 -23.62 -1.67
N THR A 401 11.00 -22.66 -1.63
CA THR A 401 12.22 -22.78 -0.83
C THR A 401 11.89 -22.73 0.67
N THR A 402 12.51 -23.63 1.41
CA THR A 402 12.43 -23.70 2.89
C THR A 402 13.67 -23.09 3.55
N GLY A 403 14.51 -22.38 2.79
CA GLY A 403 15.69 -21.69 3.29
C GLY A 403 15.39 -20.52 4.22
N THR A 404 16.43 -19.81 4.65
CA THR A 404 16.30 -18.58 5.46
C THR A 404 16.36 -17.31 4.62
N ARG A 405 16.64 -17.44 3.31
CA ARG A 405 16.79 -16.33 2.36
C ARG A 405 16.22 -16.73 1.00
N PRO A 406 15.02 -16.24 0.62
CA PRO A 406 14.08 -15.47 1.44
C PRO A 406 13.53 -16.31 2.60
N PHE A 407 13.18 -15.66 3.72
CA PHE A 407 12.54 -16.35 4.84
C PHE A 407 11.04 -16.55 4.55
N ASN A 408 10.62 -17.81 4.45
CA ASN A 408 9.23 -18.18 4.19
C ASN A 408 8.70 -19.10 5.30
N VAL A 409 8.08 -18.51 6.32
CA VAL A 409 7.59 -19.24 7.50
C VAL A 409 6.60 -20.35 7.15
N PHE A 410 5.67 -20.09 6.24
CA PHE A 410 4.63 -21.05 5.87
C PHE A 410 5.20 -22.23 5.07
N ALA A 411 6.10 -21.98 4.12
CA ALA A 411 6.76 -23.08 3.38
C ALA A 411 7.65 -23.92 4.30
N ARG A 412 8.34 -23.29 5.26
CA ARG A 412 9.16 -24.02 6.25
C ARG A 412 8.33 -24.90 7.16
N ILE A 413 7.18 -24.43 7.63
CA ILE A 413 6.25 -25.21 8.44
C ILE A 413 5.59 -26.31 7.60
N GLY A 414 5.07 -25.98 6.41
CA GLY A 414 4.48 -26.95 5.47
C GLY A 414 5.44 -28.06 5.05
N GLY A 415 6.72 -27.74 4.89
CA GLY A 415 7.79 -28.70 4.59
C GLY A 415 8.37 -29.42 5.81
N GLY A 416 7.88 -29.17 7.03
CA GLY A 416 8.35 -29.83 8.25
C GLY A 416 9.75 -29.41 8.73
N VAL A 417 10.29 -28.30 8.21
CA VAL A 417 11.62 -27.76 8.57
C VAL A 417 11.53 -26.81 9.78
N MET A 418 10.33 -26.39 10.16
CA MET A 418 10.07 -25.50 11.29
C MET A 418 8.80 -25.92 12.02
N THR A 419 8.81 -25.83 13.35
CA THR A 419 7.65 -26.06 14.22
C THR A 419 7.39 -24.82 15.07
N GLN A 420 6.19 -24.71 15.64
CA GLN A 420 5.82 -23.66 16.60
C GLN A 420 5.38 -24.30 17.93
N PRO A 421 5.52 -23.59 19.07
CA PRO A 421 5.02 -24.07 20.35
C PRO A 421 3.52 -24.40 20.28
N GLY A 422 3.13 -25.59 20.74
CA GLY A 422 1.74 -26.04 20.77
C GLY A 422 1.15 -26.50 19.43
N MET A 423 1.93 -26.44 18.34
CA MET A 423 1.49 -26.81 16.99
C MET A 423 0.98 -28.26 16.91
N ASP A 424 1.63 -29.23 17.57
CA ASP A 424 1.21 -30.63 17.54
C ASP A 424 -0.23 -30.81 18.04
N LYS A 425 -0.59 -30.10 19.11
CA LYS A 425 -1.94 -30.11 19.68
C LYS A 425 -2.94 -29.41 18.76
N GLU A 426 -2.59 -28.27 18.19
CA GLU A 426 -3.46 -27.59 17.22
C GLU A 426 -3.72 -28.45 15.97
N GLN A 427 -2.71 -29.22 15.57
CA GLN A 427 -2.78 -30.12 14.42
C GLN A 427 -3.71 -31.32 14.65
N GLU A 428 -3.91 -31.76 15.89
CA GLU A 428 -4.89 -32.81 16.22
C GLU A 428 -6.33 -32.39 15.92
N TYR A 429 -6.66 -31.09 16.04
CA TYR A 429 -8.00 -30.57 15.74
C TYR A 429 -8.35 -30.61 14.25
N LEU A 430 -7.36 -30.72 13.36
CA LEU A 430 -7.59 -30.92 11.93
C LEU A 430 -8.04 -32.35 11.60
N GLN A 431 -7.79 -33.33 12.46
CA GLN A 431 -8.16 -34.74 12.26
C GLN A 431 -7.67 -35.26 10.89
N GLU A 432 -8.55 -35.80 10.04
CA GLU A 432 -8.18 -36.34 8.72
C GLU A 432 -7.54 -35.30 7.78
N PHE A 433 -7.78 -34.01 8.00
CA PHE A 433 -7.18 -32.95 7.18
C PHE A 433 -5.70 -32.71 7.50
N LYS A 434 -5.20 -33.23 8.63
CA LYS A 434 -3.84 -32.97 9.12
C LYS A 434 -2.76 -33.53 8.19
N ASP A 435 -3.11 -34.43 7.29
CA ASP A 435 -2.18 -35.03 6.32
C ASP A 435 -1.91 -34.12 5.12
N HIS A 436 -2.80 -33.17 4.84
CA HIS A 436 -2.69 -32.24 3.70
C HIS A 436 -2.39 -30.81 4.12
N PHE A 437 -2.85 -30.41 5.30
CA PHE A 437 -2.73 -29.05 5.79
C PHE A 437 -2.00 -28.99 7.12
N ILE A 438 -1.56 -27.79 7.49
CA ILE A 438 -0.94 -27.50 8.78
C ILE A 438 -1.46 -26.17 9.31
N ILE A 439 -1.73 -26.13 10.62
CA ILE A 439 -2.08 -24.91 11.32
C ILE A 439 -0.80 -24.20 11.76
N CYS A 440 -0.73 -22.91 11.48
CA CYS A 440 0.31 -22.03 11.98
C CYS A 440 -0.30 -20.95 12.87
N SER A 441 0.46 -20.49 13.85
CA SER A 441 0.14 -19.32 14.69
C SER A 441 0.97 -18.11 14.27
N ASN A 442 0.54 -16.92 14.71
CA ASN A 442 1.38 -15.73 14.61
C ASN A 442 2.50 -15.79 15.67
N LEU A 443 3.36 -14.78 15.72
CA LEU A 443 4.27 -14.63 16.86
C LEU A 443 3.46 -14.45 18.15
N PRO A 444 3.87 -15.06 19.29
CA PRO A 444 3.13 -14.95 20.55
C PRO A 444 2.84 -13.50 20.95
N ALA A 445 3.82 -12.61 20.80
CA ALA A 445 3.64 -11.18 21.09
C ALA A 445 2.55 -10.51 20.20
N ASN A 446 2.40 -10.95 18.95
CA ASN A 446 1.35 -10.44 18.06
C ASN A 446 -0.03 -10.97 18.46
N ASP A 447 -0.11 -12.21 18.94
CA ASP A 447 -1.35 -12.80 19.49
C ASP A 447 -1.75 -12.11 20.80
N GLU A 448 -0.80 -11.76 21.67
CA GLU A 448 -1.05 -11.07 22.94
C GLU A 448 -1.61 -9.66 22.76
N HIS A 449 -1.23 -8.96 21.69
CA HIS A 449 -1.63 -7.56 21.41
C HIS A 449 -2.73 -7.45 20.34
N TRP A 450 -3.50 -8.52 20.10
CA TRP A 450 -4.52 -8.55 19.05
C TRP A 450 -5.54 -7.40 19.16
N ASP A 451 -5.87 -6.94 20.36
CA ASP A 451 -6.84 -5.88 20.65
C ASP A 451 -6.21 -4.48 20.83
N SER A 452 -4.88 -4.36 20.72
CA SER A 452 -4.18 -3.08 20.85
C SER A 452 -4.45 -2.16 19.66
N ASP A 453 -4.79 -0.90 19.96
CA ASP A 453 -4.93 0.21 19.01
C ASP A 453 -3.65 1.04 18.86
N ASP A 454 -2.57 0.66 19.56
CA ASP A 454 -1.28 1.32 19.46
C ASP A 454 -0.71 1.17 18.04
N LYS A 455 -0.21 2.28 17.49
CA LYS A 455 0.35 2.33 16.13
C LYS A 455 1.49 1.34 15.89
N GLU A 456 2.19 0.92 16.93
CA GLU A 456 3.26 -0.07 16.84
C GLU A 456 2.73 -1.48 16.51
N TRP A 457 1.52 -1.81 17.00
CA TRP A 457 0.87 -3.11 16.90
C TRP A 457 -0.11 -3.21 15.74
N VAL A 458 -0.78 -2.11 15.38
CA VAL A 458 -1.70 -2.08 14.23
C VAL A 458 -0.94 -2.44 12.95
N GLY A 459 -1.34 -3.55 12.33
CA GLY A 459 -0.64 -4.10 11.15
C GLY A 459 0.52 -5.05 11.47
N LYS A 460 0.73 -5.43 12.73
CA LYS A 460 1.63 -6.53 13.13
C LYS A 460 0.90 -7.57 13.97
N ALA A 461 0.09 -7.09 14.91
CA ALA A 461 -0.71 -7.91 15.79
C ALA A 461 -1.70 -8.79 15.02
N SER A 462 -2.18 -9.83 15.68
CA SER A 462 -3.19 -10.72 15.13
C SER A 462 -4.50 -9.97 14.86
N MET A 463 -5.23 -10.37 13.81
CA MET A 463 -6.45 -9.67 13.37
C MET A 463 -7.66 -9.92 14.28
N SER A 464 -7.58 -10.92 15.15
CA SER A 464 -8.58 -11.27 16.14
C SER A 464 -7.94 -12.02 17.29
N LYS A 465 -8.65 -12.15 18.41
CA LYS A 465 -8.17 -12.90 19.59
C LYS A 465 -7.77 -14.34 19.26
N ARG A 466 -8.48 -14.95 18.32
CA ARG A 466 -8.12 -16.23 17.72
C ARG A 466 -7.90 -16.02 16.24
N HIS A 467 -6.63 -15.85 15.90
CA HIS A 467 -6.14 -15.76 14.55
C HIS A 467 -5.18 -16.92 14.31
N ARG A 468 -5.51 -17.76 13.34
CA ARG A 468 -4.64 -18.84 12.86
C ARG A 468 -4.47 -18.78 11.36
N PHE A 469 -3.46 -19.48 10.87
CA PHE A 469 -3.23 -19.64 9.45
C PHE A 469 -3.34 -21.12 9.09
N LEU A 470 -4.01 -21.43 7.99
CA LEU A 470 -3.99 -22.76 7.39
C LEU A 470 -3.15 -22.71 6.11
N THR A 471 -2.14 -23.56 6.01
CA THR A 471 -1.31 -23.71 4.81
C THR A 471 -1.24 -25.17 4.37
N CYS A 472 -0.74 -25.44 3.15
CA CYS A 472 -0.64 -26.77 2.58
C CYS A 472 0.77 -27.37 2.79
N LYS A 473 0.83 -28.70 2.91
CA LYS A 473 2.09 -29.46 2.93
C LYS A 473 2.68 -29.66 1.53
N ASP A 474 1.84 -29.61 0.49
CA ASP A 474 2.30 -29.59 -0.90
C ASP A 474 2.95 -28.24 -1.22
N LEU A 475 4.28 -28.24 -1.35
CA LEU A 475 5.08 -27.05 -1.59
C LEU A 475 5.23 -26.71 -3.08
N HIS A 476 4.55 -27.41 -4.00
CA HIS A 476 4.67 -27.10 -5.41
C HIS A 476 4.25 -25.66 -5.69
N TRP A 477 5.07 -24.91 -6.44
CA TRP A 477 4.95 -23.46 -6.57
C TRP A 477 3.57 -22.99 -7.07
N GLN A 478 2.86 -23.80 -7.86
CA GLN A 478 1.53 -23.43 -8.37
C GLN A 478 0.51 -23.13 -7.24
N TRP A 479 0.78 -23.64 -6.04
CA TRP A 479 -0.07 -23.46 -4.86
C TRP A 479 0.32 -22.26 -4.01
N PHE A 480 1.39 -21.53 -4.34
CA PHE A 480 1.93 -20.48 -3.47
C PHE A 480 0.96 -19.32 -3.18
N ASN A 481 -0.02 -19.05 -4.05
CA ASN A 481 -1.03 -18.03 -3.82
C ASN A 481 -2.28 -18.27 -4.69
N VAL A 482 -3.46 -17.97 -4.13
CA VAL A 482 -4.75 -18.14 -4.79
C VAL A 482 -4.91 -17.37 -6.10
N LEU A 483 -4.13 -16.31 -6.35
CA LEU A 483 -4.13 -15.60 -7.62
C LEU A 483 -3.79 -16.52 -8.80
N GLY A 484 -2.86 -17.46 -8.62
CA GLY A 484 -2.38 -18.40 -9.65
C GLY A 484 -3.20 -19.68 -9.80
N PHE A 485 -4.17 -19.92 -8.92
CA PHE A 485 -4.90 -21.18 -8.84
C PHE A 485 -5.64 -21.47 -10.15
N GLY A 486 -5.39 -22.64 -10.72
CA GLY A 486 -6.02 -23.13 -11.94
C GLY A 486 -5.60 -22.45 -13.24
N LEU A 487 -4.63 -21.52 -13.21
CA LEU A 487 -4.14 -20.82 -14.41
C LEU A 487 -3.03 -21.58 -15.14
N LEU A 488 -2.35 -22.53 -14.48
CA LEU A 488 -1.36 -23.38 -15.14
C LEU A 488 -2.10 -24.54 -15.84
N PRO A 489 -1.95 -24.70 -17.18
CA PRO A 489 -2.61 -25.80 -17.90
C PRO A 489 -2.12 -27.17 -17.44
N GLU A 490 -3.00 -28.16 -17.43
CA GLU A 490 -2.68 -29.55 -17.07
C GLU A 490 -1.59 -30.15 -17.98
N SER A 491 -1.59 -29.77 -19.27
CA SER A 491 -0.55 -30.15 -20.23
C SER A 491 0.85 -29.65 -19.88
N LYS A 492 0.97 -28.67 -18.97
CA LYS A 492 2.22 -28.15 -18.43
C LYS A 492 2.44 -28.56 -16.96
N GLY A 493 1.78 -29.64 -16.51
CA GLY A 493 1.85 -30.12 -15.13
C GLY A 493 1.02 -29.31 -14.13
N GLY A 494 0.12 -28.46 -14.63
CA GLY A 494 -0.78 -27.67 -13.81
C GLY A 494 -1.93 -28.47 -13.22
N ALA A 495 -2.51 -27.97 -12.14
CA ALA A 495 -3.67 -28.58 -11.51
C ALA A 495 -5.00 -28.31 -12.23
N GLY A 496 -5.07 -27.29 -13.09
CA GLY A 496 -6.33 -26.85 -13.69
C GLY A 496 -7.32 -26.24 -12.68
N LEU A 497 -8.43 -25.68 -13.19
CA LEU A 497 -9.42 -24.99 -12.36
C LEU A 497 -10.15 -25.94 -11.40
N GLY A 498 -10.57 -27.11 -11.86
CA GLY A 498 -11.38 -28.00 -11.03
C GLY A 498 -10.63 -28.54 -9.80
N ARG A 499 -9.36 -28.96 -9.94
CA ARG A 499 -8.55 -29.38 -8.78
C ARG A 499 -8.27 -28.22 -7.84
N SER A 500 -8.12 -27.01 -8.40
CA SER A 500 -7.93 -25.80 -7.60
C SER A 500 -9.19 -25.43 -6.80
N ILE A 501 -10.38 -25.56 -7.39
CA ILE A 501 -11.67 -25.39 -6.69
C ILE A 501 -11.79 -26.42 -5.57
N ALA A 502 -11.54 -27.70 -5.88
CA ALA A 502 -11.60 -28.77 -4.89
C ALA A 502 -10.63 -28.52 -3.72
N LEU A 503 -9.40 -28.08 -4.00
CA LEU A 503 -8.43 -27.73 -2.96
C LEU A 503 -8.96 -26.61 -2.04
N VAL A 504 -9.52 -25.54 -2.60
CA VAL A 504 -10.07 -24.42 -1.80
C VAL A 504 -11.30 -24.85 -0.98
N GLU A 505 -12.16 -25.72 -1.54
CA GLU A 505 -13.29 -26.30 -0.80
C GLU A 505 -12.81 -27.19 0.36
N VAL A 506 -11.78 -28.01 0.14
CA VAL A 506 -11.17 -28.83 1.19
C VAL A 506 -10.49 -27.95 2.25
N MET A 507 -9.81 -26.86 1.85
CA MET A 507 -9.25 -25.88 2.80
C MET A 507 -10.34 -25.24 3.67
N LYS A 508 -11.50 -24.90 3.09
CA LYS A 508 -12.66 -24.39 3.83
C LYS A 508 -13.14 -25.41 4.85
N ALA A 509 -13.33 -26.66 4.43
CA ALA A 509 -13.77 -27.75 5.31
C ALA A 509 -12.76 -27.99 6.45
N ALA A 510 -11.47 -28.01 6.15
CA ALA A 510 -10.39 -28.17 7.13
C ALA A 510 -10.38 -27.02 8.16
N ALA A 511 -10.50 -25.77 7.71
CA ALA A 511 -10.55 -24.61 8.59
C ALA A 511 -11.78 -24.64 9.53
N LEU A 512 -12.97 -24.95 8.99
CA LEU A 512 -14.19 -25.05 9.79
C LEU A 512 -14.16 -26.24 10.76
N ARG A 513 -13.56 -27.36 10.33
CA ARG A 513 -13.34 -28.52 11.22
C ARG A 513 -12.44 -28.12 12.39
N TYR A 514 -11.31 -27.49 12.10
CA TYR A 514 -10.37 -27.00 13.11
C TYR A 514 -11.08 -26.11 14.14
N THR A 515 -11.84 -25.09 13.70
CA THR A 515 -12.53 -24.19 14.62
C THR A 515 -13.68 -24.86 15.38
N SER A 516 -14.33 -25.89 14.81
CA SER A 516 -15.41 -26.62 15.49
C SER A 516 -14.93 -27.51 16.64
N VAL A 517 -13.69 -27.99 16.57
CA VAL A 517 -13.11 -28.92 17.56
C VAL A 517 -12.18 -28.19 18.52
N CYS A 518 -11.47 -27.16 18.04
CA CYS A 518 -10.58 -26.36 18.87
C CYS A 518 -11.40 -25.55 19.90
N PRO A 519 -11.15 -25.71 21.21
CA PRO A 519 -11.94 -25.02 22.22
C PRO A 519 -11.78 -23.50 22.13
N GLY A 520 -12.86 -22.79 22.46
CA GLY A 520 -12.88 -21.34 22.60
C GLY A 520 -13.34 -20.57 21.36
N TRP A 521 -13.27 -21.13 20.15
CA TRP A 521 -13.75 -20.45 18.95
C TRP A 521 -15.25 -20.17 19.00
N SER A 522 -15.66 -18.98 18.54
CA SER A 522 -17.07 -18.69 18.31
C SER A 522 -17.62 -19.40 17.06
N ASP A 523 -18.94 -19.34 16.87
CA ASP A 523 -19.62 -19.81 15.66
C ASP A 523 -19.45 -18.85 14.46
N ARG A 524 -18.88 -17.65 14.68
CA ARG A 524 -18.63 -16.65 13.65
C ARG A 524 -17.19 -16.73 13.18
N VAL A 525 -16.92 -17.61 12.22
CA VAL A 525 -15.58 -17.80 11.65
C VAL A 525 -15.45 -17.07 10.31
N GLY A 526 -14.41 -16.26 10.17
CA GLY A 526 -14.04 -15.58 8.94
C GLY A 526 -12.82 -16.24 8.30
N LEU A 527 -12.88 -16.46 6.99
CA LEU A 527 -11.83 -17.13 6.21
C LEU A 527 -11.36 -16.21 5.08
N PHE A 528 -10.11 -15.77 5.12
CA PHE A 528 -9.58 -14.75 4.20
C PHE A 528 -8.22 -15.13 3.61
N PHE A 529 -8.04 -14.88 2.32
CA PHE A 529 -6.74 -14.89 1.67
C PHE A 529 -6.21 -13.46 1.52
N HIS A 530 -4.90 -13.30 1.68
CA HIS A 530 -4.19 -12.14 1.13
C HIS A 530 -3.69 -12.53 -0.27
N VAL A 531 -4.28 -11.93 -1.29
CA VAL A 531 -3.98 -12.22 -2.71
C VAL A 531 -2.59 -11.67 -3.07
N PHE A 532 -1.87 -12.35 -3.96
CA PHE A 532 -0.57 -11.92 -4.45
C PHE A 532 -0.61 -10.46 -4.94
N GLY A 533 0.41 -9.69 -4.56
CA GLY A 533 0.35 -8.22 -4.55
C GLY A 533 0.30 -7.71 -3.11
N HIS A 534 -0.69 -8.16 -2.34
CA HIS A 534 -1.00 -7.65 -1.01
C HIS A 534 -0.55 -8.54 0.16
N ASN A 535 -0.06 -9.74 -0.13
CA ASN A 535 0.46 -10.67 0.85
C ASN A 535 1.85 -10.27 1.37
N SER A 536 2.07 -10.36 2.68
CA SER A 536 3.38 -10.05 3.30
C SER A 536 4.41 -11.17 3.10
N VAL A 537 3.95 -12.42 2.99
CA VAL A 537 4.79 -13.61 2.73
C VAL A 537 4.31 -14.29 1.45
N ASN A 538 5.22 -14.56 0.52
CA ASN A 538 4.92 -15.21 -0.77
C ASN A 538 4.75 -16.73 -0.61
N SER A 539 3.72 -17.12 0.12
CA SER A 539 3.31 -18.51 0.35
C SER A 539 1.82 -18.58 0.62
N LEU A 540 1.22 -19.76 0.44
CA LEU A 540 -0.20 -19.94 0.70
C LEU A 540 -0.45 -19.84 2.21
N HIS A 541 -1.41 -19.02 2.60
CA HIS A 541 -1.94 -19.02 3.96
C HIS A 541 -3.36 -18.49 3.93
N LEU A 542 -4.29 -19.29 4.42
CA LEU A 542 -5.66 -18.89 4.69
C LEU A 542 -5.72 -18.37 6.13
N HIS A 543 -6.12 -17.12 6.31
CA HIS A 543 -6.39 -16.55 7.62
C HIS A 543 -7.72 -17.10 8.15
N ILE A 544 -7.68 -17.72 9.32
CA ILE A 544 -8.84 -18.17 10.08
C ILE A 544 -9.01 -17.21 11.25
N LEU A 545 -10.12 -16.48 11.28
CA LEU A 545 -10.38 -15.42 12.26
C LEU A 545 -11.68 -15.70 13.03
N ASP A 546 -11.62 -15.56 14.35
CA ASP A 546 -12.83 -15.43 15.16
C ASP A 546 -13.44 -14.02 15.01
N MET A 547 -14.55 -13.93 14.27
CA MET A 547 -15.21 -12.68 13.95
C MET A 547 -15.96 -12.07 15.13
N ALA A 548 -16.10 -12.80 16.25
CA ALA A 548 -16.69 -12.26 17.46
C ALA A 548 -15.72 -11.39 18.28
N GLU A 549 -14.42 -11.56 18.07
CA GLU A 549 -13.35 -10.90 18.82
C GLU A 549 -12.31 -10.33 17.84
N LEU A 550 -12.75 -9.44 16.95
CA LEU A 550 -11.89 -8.74 15.98
C LEU A 550 -11.07 -7.63 16.65
N GLY A 551 -9.81 -7.51 16.24
CA GLY A 551 -8.89 -6.46 16.68
C GLY A 551 -8.69 -5.36 15.64
N PRO A 552 -8.02 -4.24 16.01
CA PRO A 552 -7.75 -3.12 15.10
C PRO A 552 -7.02 -3.51 13.81
N THR A 553 -6.14 -4.51 13.85
CA THR A 553 -5.39 -4.97 12.66
C THR A 553 -6.30 -5.57 11.57
N PHE A 554 -7.45 -6.14 11.93
CA PHE A 554 -8.42 -6.61 10.92
C PHE A 554 -8.88 -5.46 10.01
N TRP A 555 -9.26 -4.34 10.62
CA TRP A 555 -9.75 -3.15 9.91
C TRP A 555 -8.63 -2.46 9.14
N HIS A 556 -7.42 -2.43 9.70
CA HIS A 556 -6.24 -1.94 9.00
C HIS A 556 -5.96 -2.73 7.70
N TYR A 557 -6.26 -4.03 7.68
CA TYR A 557 -6.07 -4.91 6.51
C TYR A 557 -7.33 -5.23 5.72
N GLU A 558 -8.45 -4.57 6.00
CA GLU A 558 -9.73 -4.85 5.36
C GLU A 558 -9.64 -4.79 3.82
N TYR A 559 -8.83 -3.86 3.30
CA TYR A 559 -8.62 -3.65 1.86
C TYR A 559 -8.01 -4.86 1.13
N LYS A 560 -7.38 -5.78 1.84
CA LYS A 560 -6.73 -6.99 1.28
C LYS A 560 -7.22 -8.30 1.88
N ASN A 561 -8.23 -8.26 2.76
CA ASN A 561 -8.89 -9.44 3.32
C ASN A 561 -9.88 -10.00 2.30
N CYS A 562 -9.40 -10.79 1.32
CA CYS A 562 -10.25 -11.39 0.29
C CYS A 562 -10.94 -12.65 0.83
N PRO A 563 -12.28 -12.68 0.96
CA PRO A 563 -12.98 -13.84 1.51
C PRO A 563 -12.74 -15.11 0.68
N LEU A 564 -12.60 -16.26 1.34
CA LEU A 564 -12.44 -17.55 0.65
C LEU A 564 -13.59 -17.83 -0.33
N ASP A 565 -14.83 -17.50 0.06
CA ASP A 565 -16.01 -17.73 -0.79
C ASP A 565 -16.02 -16.84 -2.05
N VAL A 566 -15.38 -15.67 -1.99
CA VAL A 566 -15.16 -14.83 -3.16
C VAL A 566 -14.21 -15.51 -4.14
N VAL A 567 -13.11 -16.10 -3.64
CA VAL A 567 -12.17 -16.87 -4.46
C VAL A 567 -12.89 -18.07 -5.11
N LEU A 568 -13.63 -18.85 -4.33
CA LEU A 568 -14.41 -19.98 -4.85
C LEU A 568 -15.41 -19.57 -5.93
N LYS A 569 -16.12 -18.46 -5.71
CA LYS A 569 -17.09 -17.94 -6.69
C LYS A 569 -16.43 -17.66 -8.03
N VAL A 570 -15.34 -16.89 -8.04
CA VAL A 570 -14.65 -16.51 -9.28
C VAL A 570 -14.06 -17.74 -9.99
N LEU A 571 -13.43 -18.67 -9.25
CA LEU A 571 -12.89 -19.89 -9.86
C LEU A 571 -13.99 -20.76 -10.50
N LYS A 572 -15.15 -20.89 -9.85
CA LYS A 572 -16.31 -21.63 -10.39
C LYS A 572 -16.92 -20.98 -11.62
N GLU A 573 -17.00 -19.64 -11.65
CA GLU A 573 -17.42 -18.89 -12.83
C GLU A 573 -16.47 -19.12 -14.01
N GLU A 574 -15.15 -19.03 -13.78
CA GLU A 574 -14.14 -19.29 -14.81
C GLU A 574 -14.19 -20.74 -15.32
N ALA A 575 -14.36 -21.71 -14.42
CA ALA A 575 -14.54 -23.11 -14.79
C ALA A 575 -15.78 -23.32 -15.65
N SER A 576 -16.88 -22.65 -15.31
CA SER A 576 -18.14 -22.73 -16.08
C SER A 576 -17.99 -22.10 -17.46
N ALA A 577 -17.27 -20.97 -17.56
CA ALA A 577 -16.98 -20.32 -18.84
C ALA A 577 -16.07 -21.20 -19.74
N ASN A 578 -15.10 -21.91 -19.17
CA ASN A 578 -14.19 -22.79 -19.89
C ASN A 578 -14.83 -24.15 -20.28
N SER A 579 -15.86 -24.59 -19.55
CA SER A 579 -16.53 -25.89 -19.77
C SER A 579 -17.40 -25.92 -21.03
N MET A 580 -17.69 -24.79 -21.68
CA MET A 580 -18.42 -24.78 -22.96
C MET A 580 -17.61 -25.36 -24.14
N GLY A 581 -16.47 -26.01 -23.90
CA GLY A 581 -15.63 -26.62 -24.95
C GLY A 581 -14.89 -27.93 -24.63
N SER A 582 -15.17 -28.66 -23.53
CA SER A 582 -14.41 -29.90 -23.22
C SER A 582 -15.18 -30.96 -22.42
N GLU A 583 -15.33 -32.17 -22.98
CA GLU A 583 -15.97 -33.36 -22.41
C GLU A 583 -15.03 -34.19 -21.49
N ASN A 584 -14.58 -33.66 -20.35
CA ASN A 584 -13.77 -34.46 -19.40
C ASN A 584 -14.19 -34.22 -17.93
N TYR A 585 -15.26 -34.89 -17.49
CA TYR A 585 -15.83 -34.78 -16.13
C TYR A 585 -15.60 -36.00 -15.21
N GLY A 586 -14.88 -37.04 -15.66
CA GLY A 586 -14.79 -38.33 -14.94
C GLY A 586 -14.01 -38.31 -13.61
N LEU A 587 -12.95 -37.49 -13.50
CA LEU A 587 -12.06 -37.50 -12.32
C LEU A 587 -12.53 -36.56 -11.18
N MET A 588 -13.48 -35.66 -11.46
CA MET A 588 -13.99 -34.69 -10.48
C MET A 588 -14.90 -35.32 -9.42
N ALA A 589 -15.60 -36.42 -9.74
CA ALA A 589 -16.68 -36.93 -8.90
C ALA A 589 -16.21 -37.46 -7.54
N GLU A 590 -15.07 -38.16 -7.47
CA GLU A 590 -14.60 -38.79 -6.22
C GLU A 590 -14.02 -37.78 -5.21
N VAL A 591 -13.15 -36.87 -5.67
CA VAL A 591 -12.56 -35.83 -4.80
C VAL A 591 -13.64 -34.86 -4.32
N THR A 592 -14.61 -34.53 -5.18
CA THR A 592 -15.74 -33.66 -4.82
C THR A 592 -16.70 -34.36 -3.88
N ALA A 593 -16.91 -35.68 -3.97
CA ALA A 593 -17.80 -36.41 -3.08
C ALA A 593 -17.24 -36.46 -1.64
N ALA A 594 -15.95 -36.73 -1.47
CA ALA A 594 -15.31 -36.72 -0.15
C ALA A 594 -15.25 -35.30 0.44
N ALA A 595 -14.88 -34.30 -0.37
CA ALA A 595 -14.88 -32.90 0.05
C ALA A 595 -16.29 -32.41 0.41
N LYS A 596 -17.31 -32.75 -0.39
CA LYS A 596 -18.72 -32.44 -0.09
C LYS A 596 -19.22 -33.16 1.14
N ALA A 597 -18.84 -34.43 1.37
CA ALA A 597 -19.24 -35.16 2.56
C ALA A 597 -18.62 -34.54 3.82
N ALA A 598 -17.35 -34.16 3.76
CA ALA A 598 -16.66 -33.52 4.88
C ALA A 598 -17.14 -32.07 5.11
N ALA A 599 -17.39 -31.31 4.04
CA ALA A 599 -18.00 -29.99 4.11
C ALA A 599 -19.44 -30.05 4.64
N ALA A 600 -20.24 -31.02 4.19
CA ALA A 600 -21.60 -31.24 4.69
C ALA A 600 -21.60 -31.73 6.15
N ALA A 601 -20.60 -32.52 6.57
CA ALA A 601 -20.44 -32.92 7.97
C ALA A 601 -20.00 -31.74 8.86
N ALA A 602 -19.11 -30.87 8.37
CA ALA A 602 -18.70 -29.65 9.05
C ALA A 602 -19.83 -28.62 9.10
N GLU A 603 -20.53 -28.40 7.99
CA GLU A 603 -21.75 -27.56 7.94
C GLU A 603 -22.86 -28.16 8.79
N ALA A 604 -23.06 -29.47 8.85
CA ALA A 604 -24.05 -30.09 9.75
C ALA A 604 -23.64 -29.97 11.22
N ALA A 605 -22.34 -29.98 11.52
CA ALA A 605 -21.83 -29.73 12.87
C ALA A 605 -22.02 -28.26 13.28
N VAL A 606 -21.93 -27.30 12.34
CA VAL A 606 -22.19 -25.87 12.58
C VAL A 606 -23.69 -25.54 12.55
N ALA A 607 -24.44 -26.10 11.60
CA ALA A 607 -25.91 -26.00 11.44
C ALA A 607 -26.67 -26.85 12.46
N GLY A 608 -25.96 -27.61 13.30
CA GLY A 608 -26.47 -28.08 14.59
C GLY A 608 -26.96 -26.94 15.50
N ASN A 609 -26.64 -25.68 15.17
CA ASN A 609 -27.36 -24.50 15.65
C ASN A 609 -28.80 -24.50 15.09
N ARG A 610 -29.67 -25.17 15.83
CA ARG A 610 -31.12 -25.12 15.66
C ARG A 610 -31.59 -23.65 15.57
N PRO A 611 -32.64 -23.35 14.78
CA PRO A 611 -33.25 -22.01 14.71
C PRO A 611 -33.71 -21.48 16.07
N SER A 612 -33.82 -22.38 17.06
CA SER A 612 -33.91 -22.02 18.46
C SER A 612 -32.93 -22.79 19.35
N ILE A 613 -32.19 -22.05 20.19
CA ILE A 613 -31.34 -22.62 21.24
C ILE A 613 -32.16 -22.62 22.53
N ARG A 614 -32.48 -23.80 23.06
CA ARG A 614 -33.01 -23.93 24.42
C ARG A 614 -31.86 -24.00 25.40
N MET A 615 -31.74 -22.99 26.26
CA MET A 615 -30.82 -23.01 27.39
C MET A 615 -31.25 -24.04 28.45
N ALA A 616 -30.33 -24.42 29.35
CA ALA A 616 -30.59 -25.37 30.44
C ALA A 616 -31.72 -24.94 31.38
N ASN A 617 -31.98 -23.62 31.49
CA ASN A 617 -33.09 -23.05 32.26
C ASN A 617 -34.43 -23.04 31.49
N GLY A 618 -34.50 -23.65 30.31
CA GLY A 618 -35.69 -23.69 29.45
C GLY A 618 -35.92 -22.44 28.60
N VAL A 619 -35.07 -21.41 28.70
CA VAL A 619 -35.18 -20.20 27.89
C VAL A 619 -34.83 -20.50 26.44
N GLU A 620 -35.78 -20.24 25.54
CA GLU A 620 -35.60 -20.39 24.10
C GLU A 620 -35.11 -19.07 23.49
N ILE A 621 -33.90 -19.08 22.92
CA ILE A 621 -33.35 -17.99 22.10
C ILE A 621 -33.64 -18.28 20.63
N LEU A 622 -34.15 -17.29 19.94
CA LEU A 622 -34.44 -17.31 18.50
C LEU A 622 -33.44 -16.43 17.77
N ASN A 623 -32.81 -16.98 16.74
CA ASN A 623 -31.95 -16.25 15.82
C ASN A 623 -32.79 -15.86 14.58
N LEU A 624 -33.05 -14.57 14.43
CA LEU A 624 -33.93 -14.01 13.41
C LEU A 624 -33.12 -13.22 12.39
N ASN A 625 -33.57 -13.20 11.14
CA ASN A 625 -33.13 -12.26 10.13
C ASN A 625 -34.23 -11.22 9.93
N VAL A 626 -33.96 -9.95 10.26
CA VAL A 626 -34.94 -8.86 10.15
C VAL A 626 -34.43 -7.84 9.15
N GLY A 627 -35.05 -7.78 7.98
CA GLY A 627 -34.66 -6.88 6.90
C GLY A 627 -33.19 -7.02 6.45
N GLY A 628 -32.61 -8.23 6.59
CA GLY A 628 -31.22 -8.53 6.24
C GLY A 628 -30.23 -8.51 7.43
N GLU A 629 -30.63 -7.99 8.58
CA GLU A 629 -29.78 -7.98 9.79
C GLU A 629 -30.12 -9.13 10.74
N LEU A 630 -29.11 -9.67 11.43
CA LEU A 630 -29.28 -10.80 12.36
C LEU A 630 -29.57 -10.33 13.79
N PHE A 631 -30.58 -10.92 14.41
CA PHE A 631 -31.02 -10.62 15.78
C PHE A 631 -31.10 -11.89 16.61
N ALA A 632 -30.67 -11.80 17.87
CA ALA A 632 -30.91 -12.82 18.89
C ALA A 632 -31.90 -12.29 19.93
N VAL A 633 -33.06 -12.91 20.05
CA VAL A 633 -34.10 -12.54 21.03
C VAL A 633 -34.57 -13.77 21.80
N THR A 634 -34.93 -13.61 23.07
CA THR A 634 -35.61 -14.70 23.79
C THR A 634 -37.08 -14.69 23.43
N ARG A 635 -37.67 -15.88 23.21
CA ARG A 635 -39.11 -16.00 22.98
C ARG A 635 -39.90 -15.39 24.15
N GLY A 636 -39.43 -15.62 25.38
CA GLY A 636 -40.06 -15.10 26.61
C GLY A 636 -40.17 -13.58 26.65
N SER A 637 -39.11 -12.84 26.27
CA SER A 637 -39.15 -11.37 26.21
C SER A 637 -40.18 -10.88 25.19
N MET A 638 -40.25 -11.51 24.01
CA MET A 638 -41.19 -11.10 22.96
C MET A 638 -42.65 -11.43 23.31
N LEU A 639 -42.89 -12.52 24.04
CA LEU A 639 -44.22 -12.92 24.51
C LEU A 639 -44.80 -12.00 25.60
N GLN A 640 -44.03 -11.06 26.13
CA GLN A 640 -44.58 -10.03 27.01
C GLN A 640 -45.52 -9.06 26.28
N ALA A 641 -45.43 -8.99 24.94
CA ALA A 641 -46.37 -8.23 24.12
C ALA A 641 -47.83 -8.65 24.39
N PRO A 642 -48.82 -7.77 24.20
CA PRO A 642 -50.22 -8.10 24.46
C PRO A 642 -50.64 -9.33 23.64
N PRO A 643 -51.38 -10.31 24.20
CA PRO A 643 -51.76 -11.52 23.46
C PRO A 643 -52.48 -11.26 22.12
N GLY A 644 -53.19 -10.13 22.00
CA GLY A 644 -53.84 -9.71 20.76
C GLY A 644 -52.91 -9.07 19.71
N SER A 645 -51.71 -8.64 20.11
CA SER A 645 -50.73 -7.96 19.24
C SER A 645 -50.15 -8.89 18.17
N LEU A 646 -49.70 -8.32 17.05
CA LEU A 646 -49.04 -9.09 16.01
C LEU A 646 -47.68 -9.62 16.50
N LEU A 647 -46.94 -8.84 17.29
CA LEU A 647 -45.67 -9.28 17.85
C LEU A 647 -45.84 -10.56 18.69
N HIS A 648 -46.82 -10.60 19.60
CA HIS A 648 -47.11 -11.80 20.39
C HIS A 648 -47.44 -13.00 19.49
N LYS A 649 -48.27 -12.81 18.46
CA LYS A 649 -48.66 -13.87 17.52
C LYS A 649 -47.47 -14.38 16.69
N ILE A 650 -46.49 -13.54 16.36
CA ILE A 650 -45.27 -13.97 15.66
C ILE A 650 -44.45 -14.92 16.55
N PHE A 651 -44.36 -14.64 17.84
CA PHE A 651 -43.51 -15.39 18.78
C PHE A 651 -44.24 -16.49 19.57
N ALA A 652 -45.56 -16.62 19.39
CA ALA A 652 -46.35 -17.72 19.97
C ALA A 652 -45.77 -19.10 19.55
N PRO A 653 -45.77 -20.12 20.42
CA PRO A 653 -45.24 -21.46 20.10
C PRO A 653 -45.88 -22.07 18.84
N GLU A 654 -47.18 -21.83 18.65
CA GLU A 654 -48.01 -22.25 17.53
C GLU A 654 -47.92 -21.33 16.28
N SER A 655 -47.04 -20.33 16.29
CA SER A 655 -46.97 -19.37 15.20
C SER A 655 -46.45 -19.97 13.90
N ARG A 656 -47.22 -19.78 12.82
CA ARG A 656 -46.76 -20.04 11.45
C ARG A 656 -45.90 -18.92 10.88
N TRP A 657 -45.79 -17.77 11.55
CA TRP A 657 -45.06 -16.62 10.99
C TRP A 657 -43.54 -16.85 10.92
N LEU A 658 -43.02 -17.69 11.82
CA LEU A 658 -41.60 -18.07 11.83
C LEU A 658 -41.27 -19.19 10.83
N SER A 659 -42.21 -19.60 9.96
CA SER A 659 -41.92 -20.59 8.91
C SER A 659 -41.33 -19.97 7.63
N ASN A 660 -41.34 -18.64 7.50
CA ASN A 660 -40.59 -17.97 6.45
C ASN A 660 -39.12 -17.96 6.85
N LEU A 661 -38.27 -18.67 6.11
CA LEU A 661 -36.86 -18.83 6.45
C LEU A 661 -35.96 -18.13 5.42
N ASP A 662 -34.85 -17.58 5.87
CA ASP A 662 -33.79 -17.07 4.99
C ASP A 662 -32.95 -18.22 4.38
N ALA A 663 -31.97 -17.88 3.55
CA ALA A 663 -31.07 -18.86 2.92
C ALA A 663 -30.31 -19.76 3.93
N ASN A 664 -30.24 -19.37 5.21
CA ASN A 664 -29.59 -20.12 6.28
C ASN A 664 -30.60 -20.76 7.24
N GLN A 665 -31.85 -20.98 6.80
CA GLN A 665 -32.91 -21.63 7.57
C GLN A 665 -33.29 -20.89 8.87
N ARG A 666 -33.11 -19.56 8.93
CA ARG A 666 -33.50 -18.73 10.09
C ARG A 666 -34.81 -17.99 9.81
N PRO A 667 -35.70 -17.81 10.80
CA PRO A 667 -36.91 -17.02 10.60
C PRO A 667 -36.61 -15.62 10.06
N TYR A 668 -37.25 -15.28 8.94
CA TYR A 668 -37.11 -14.01 8.24
C TYR A 668 -38.33 -13.10 8.50
N LEU A 669 -38.07 -11.88 8.94
CA LEU A 669 -39.06 -10.83 9.12
C LEU A 669 -38.73 -9.65 8.21
N ASP A 670 -39.64 -9.32 7.30
CA ASP A 670 -39.45 -8.21 6.34
C ASP A 670 -39.81 -6.86 6.97
N TYR A 671 -39.07 -6.47 8.01
CA TYR A 671 -39.24 -5.19 8.70
C TYR A 671 -37.94 -4.37 8.69
N PRO A 672 -38.00 -3.04 8.84
CA PRO A 672 -36.79 -2.23 9.02
C PRO A 672 -36.02 -2.64 10.28
N ALA A 673 -34.80 -3.17 10.10
CA ALA A 673 -33.96 -3.72 11.16
C ALA A 673 -33.76 -2.76 12.33
N THR A 674 -33.40 -1.50 12.03
CA THR A 674 -33.18 -0.45 13.02
C THR A 674 -34.41 -0.21 13.90
N ALA A 675 -35.60 -0.14 13.30
CA ALA A 675 -36.82 0.10 14.06
C ALA A 675 -37.20 -1.10 14.92
N PHE A 676 -37.04 -2.32 14.39
CA PHE A 676 -37.29 -3.55 15.14
C PHE A 676 -36.33 -3.68 16.34
N ARG A 677 -35.07 -3.26 16.20
CA ARG A 677 -34.08 -3.25 17.30
C ARG A 677 -34.59 -2.49 18.53
N TYR A 678 -35.07 -1.26 18.36
CA TYR A 678 -35.59 -0.45 19.47
C TYR A 678 -36.77 -1.13 20.19
N ILE A 679 -37.67 -1.76 19.43
CA ILE A 679 -38.82 -2.47 19.98
C ILE A 679 -38.34 -3.72 20.76
N ALA A 680 -37.48 -4.53 20.15
CA ALA A 680 -36.96 -5.74 20.77
C ALA A 680 -36.15 -5.45 22.05
N ASP A 681 -35.32 -4.41 22.04
CA ASP A 681 -34.53 -3.99 23.21
C ASP A 681 -35.43 -3.47 24.33
N HIS A 682 -36.52 -2.75 24.01
CA HIS A 682 -37.50 -2.32 25.01
C HIS A 682 -38.14 -3.52 25.72
N PHE A 683 -38.55 -4.56 24.98
CA PHE A 683 -39.07 -5.80 25.57
C PHE A 683 -38.01 -6.59 26.36
N ARG A 684 -36.74 -6.54 25.95
CA ARG A 684 -35.64 -7.16 26.71
C ARG A 684 -35.48 -6.47 28.07
N LEU A 685 -35.46 -5.14 28.10
CA LEU A 685 -35.40 -4.36 29.35
C LEU A 685 -36.62 -4.61 30.23
N LEU A 686 -37.82 -4.61 29.65
CA LEU A 686 -39.06 -4.87 30.39
C LEU A 686 -39.04 -6.24 31.07
N SER A 687 -38.44 -7.24 30.40
CA SER A 687 -38.32 -8.60 30.95
C SER A 687 -37.33 -8.77 32.10
N GLN A 688 -36.45 -7.80 32.31
CA GLN A 688 -35.46 -7.81 33.39
C GLN A 688 -35.87 -6.93 34.57
N LEU A 689 -36.97 -6.18 34.44
CA LEU A 689 -37.37 -5.17 35.40
C LEU A 689 -38.27 -5.77 36.49
N SER A 690 -37.94 -5.50 37.76
CA SER A 690 -38.84 -5.80 38.90
C SER A 690 -40.21 -5.10 38.73
N PRO A 691 -41.33 -5.70 39.18
CA PRO A 691 -42.65 -5.06 39.17
C PRO A 691 -42.73 -3.69 39.83
N GLU A 692 -41.84 -3.39 40.78
CA GLU A 692 -41.82 -2.08 41.47
C GLU A 692 -41.20 -0.96 40.63
N ASN A 693 -40.44 -1.32 39.59
CA ASN A 693 -39.72 -0.37 38.76
C ASN A 693 -40.56 0.04 37.54
N VAL A 694 -40.33 1.25 37.06
CA VAL A 694 -40.96 1.79 35.84
C VAL A 694 -39.91 1.96 34.75
N LEU A 695 -40.09 1.25 33.64
CA LEU A 695 -39.34 1.45 32.42
C LEU A 695 -39.90 2.70 31.70
N ARG A 696 -39.01 3.63 31.38
CA ARG A 696 -39.37 4.83 30.62
C ARG A 696 -39.69 4.47 29.16
N PRO A 697 -40.51 5.27 28.45
CA PRO A 697 -40.71 5.13 27.01
C PRO A 697 -39.39 5.05 26.25
N VAL A 698 -39.39 4.30 25.16
CA VAL A 698 -38.21 4.15 24.30
C VAL A 698 -37.71 5.54 23.85
N GLN A 699 -36.40 5.76 23.95
CA GLN A 699 -35.76 6.98 23.45
C GLN A 699 -35.24 6.69 22.05
N VAL A 700 -35.80 7.37 21.05
CA VAL A 700 -35.47 7.16 19.64
C VAL A 700 -34.98 8.50 19.06
N PRO A 701 -33.90 8.52 18.25
CA PRO A 701 -33.52 9.70 17.50
C PRO A 701 -34.68 10.27 16.68
N ALA A 702 -34.81 11.60 16.62
CA ALA A 702 -35.95 12.27 15.97
C ALA A 702 -36.17 11.85 14.51
N ASN A 703 -35.10 11.52 13.78
CA ASN A 703 -35.17 11.04 12.39
C ASN A 703 -35.67 9.59 12.26
N GLN A 704 -35.69 8.82 13.34
CA GLN A 704 -36.13 7.41 13.37
C GLN A 704 -37.48 7.24 14.11
N GLU A 705 -37.91 8.22 14.91
CA GLU A 705 -39.12 8.15 15.74
C GLU A 705 -40.36 7.74 14.93
N LYS A 706 -40.57 8.34 13.75
CA LYS A 706 -41.69 8.02 12.87
C LYS A 706 -41.70 6.54 12.48
N GLN A 707 -40.56 6.00 12.05
CA GLN A 707 -40.45 4.61 11.60
C GLN A 707 -40.62 3.63 12.77
N VAL A 708 -40.07 3.92 13.94
CA VAL A 708 -40.26 3.10 15.15
C VAL A 708 -41.73 3.11 15.59
N ARG A 709 -42.37 4.28 15.59
CA ARG A 709 -43.78 4.42 15.96
C ARG A 709 -44.71 3.68 14.99
N GLU A 710 -44.50 3.83 13.68
CA GLU A 710 -45.27 3.11 12.66
C GLU A 710 -45.10 1.59 12.80
N LEU A 711 -43.87 1.10 12.99
CA LEU A 711 -43.63 -0.33 13.19
C LEU A 711 -44.23 -0.83 14.52
N ALA A 712 -44.13 -0.07 15.61
CA ALA A 712 -44.75 -0.44 16.88
C ALA A 712 -46.28 -0.50 16.80
N TRP A 713 -46.89 0.40 16.02
CA TRP A 713 -48.32 0.37 15.72
C TRP A 713 -48.70 -0.88 14.91
N ILE A 714 -47.96 -1.19 13.82
CA ILE A 714 -48.17 -2.40 13.01
C ILE A 714 -48.05 -3.67 13.86
N LEU A 715 -47.05 -3.72 14.73
CA LEU A 715 -46.81 -4.85 15.62
C LEU A 715 -47.80 -4.94 16.78
N GLY A 716 -48.65 -3.93 16.99
CA GLY A 716 -49.66 -3.87 18.05
C GLY A 716 -49.07 -3.64 19.45
N VAL A 717 -47.96 -2.92 19.54
CA VAL A 717 -47.18 -2.67 20.77
C VAL A 717 -46.87 -1.18 21.01
N GLU A 718 -47.46 -0.26 20.24
CA GLU A 718 -47.22 1.19 20.38
C GLU A 718 -47.38 1.69 21.82
N ASP A 719 -48.48 1.31 22.48
CA ASP A 719 -48.76 1.75 23.86
C ASP A 719 -47.72 1.25 24.87
N ILE A 720 -47.17 0.05 24.67
CA ILE A 720 -46.12 -0.49 25.54
C ILE A 720 -44.81 0.26 25.31
N VAL A 721 -44.45 0.49 24.05
CA VAL A 721 -43.16 1.06 23.66
C VAL A 721 -43.08 2.57 24.00
N PHE A 722 -44.18 3.31 23.87
CA PHE A 722 -44.21 4.77 23.99
C PHE A 722 -44.86 5.31 25.27
N ASN A 723 -45.37 4.46 26.16
CA ASN A 723 -45.82 4.87 27.50
C ASN A 723 -44.98 4.21 28.60
N PRO A 724 -44.86 4.82 29.79
CA PRO A 724 -44.18 4.18 30.92
C PRO A 724 -44.79 2.82 31.26
N GLN A 725 -43.95 1.79 31.44
CA GLN A 725 -44.37 0.43 31.75
C GLN A 725 -43.79 -0.03 33.08
N TYR A 726 -44.57 -0.74 33.88
CA TYR A 726 -44.05 -1.42 35.07
C TYR A 726 -43.43 -2.75 34.68
N GLY A 727 -42.42 -3.20 35.44
CA GLY A 727 -41.85 -4.53 35.27
C GLY A 727 -42.90 -5.63 35.41
N THR A 728 -42.61 -6.81 34.85
CA THR A 728 -43.54 -7.94 34.91
C THR A 728 -42.98 -9.01 35.84
N ASP A 729 -43.79 -9.48 36.79
CA ASP A 729 -43.47 -10.68 37.56
C ASP A 729 -43.84 -11.90 36.70
N PRO A 730 -42.87 -12.71 36.24
CA PRO A 730 -43.16 -13.89 35.44
C PRO A 730 -43.94 -14.97 36.23
N THR A 731 -44.01 -14.88 37.55
CA THR A 731 -44.68 -15.86 38.42
C THR A 731 -46.13 -15.51 38.76
N LEU A 732 -46.55 -14.26 38.57
CA LEU A 732 -47.92 -13.82 38.88
C LEU A 732 -48.82 -13.89 37.64
N PRO A 733 -50.01 -14.53 37.73
CA PRO A 733 -51.00 -14.49 36.66
C PRO A 733 -51.37 -13.03 36.36
N ARG A 734 -51.26 -12.62 35.09
CA ARG A 734 -51.66 -11.27 34.65
C ARG A 734 -53.12 -11.04 35.03
N LEU A 735 -53.37 -10.10 35.95
CA LEU A 735 -54.71 -9.61 36.22
C LEU A 735 -55.28 -9.01 34.92
N PRO A 736 -56.58 -9.25 34.61
CA PRO A 736 -57.20 -8.67 33.42
C PRO A 736 -57.04 -7.15 33.46
N PRO A 737 -56.79 -6.51 32.31
CA PRO A 737 -56.57 -5.07 32.26
C PRO A 737 -57.75 -4.37 32.94
N ARG A 738 -57.47 -3.61 34.01
CA ARG A 738 -58.44 -2.68 34.57
C ARG A 738 -58.89 -1.80 33.41
N LYS A 739 -60.18 -1.86 33.05
CA LYS A 739 -60.77 -0.94 32.08
C LYS A 739 -60.52 0.48 32.58
N TRP A 740 -59.49 1.13 32.05
CA TRP A 740 -59.38 2.57 32.12
C TRP A 740 -60.57 3.11 31.33
N GLN A 741 -61.56 3.66 32.02
CA GLN A 741 -62.63 4.43 31.40
C GLN A 741 -61.98 5.65 30.73
N LEU A 742 -61.59 5.49 29.46
CA LEU A 742 -61.29 6.62 28.60
C LEU A 742 -62.61 7.36 28.34
N CYS A 743 -62.70 8.58 28.88
CA CYS A 743 -63.63 9.59 28.41
C CYS A 743 -63.44 9.79 26.90
N CYS A 744 -64.36 9.26 26.10
CA CYS A 744 -64.50 9.59 24.69
C CYS A 744 -64.89 11.06 24.53
N ALA A 745 -63.90 11.96 24.43
CA ALA A 745 -64.12 13.28 23.83
C ALA A 745 -64.14 13.13 22.30
N ARG A 746 -65.35 13.14 21.73
CA ARG A 746 -65.60 13.24 20.29
C ARG A 746 -64.83 14.43 19.70
N ARG A 747 -64.02 14.20 18.67
CA ARG A 747 -63.58 15.24 17.74
C ARG A 747 -64.78 15.72 16.91
N SER A 748 -65.21 16.96 17.12
CA SER A 748 -66.09 17.69 16.19
C SER A 748 -65.28 18.30 15.03
N PRO A 749 -65.89 18.58 13.86
CA PRO A 749 -65.17 19.08 12.69
C PRO A 749 -64.79 20.56 12.83
N ARG A 750 -63.60 20.91 12.34
CA ARG A 750 -63.08 22.27 12.23
C ARG A 750 -64.00 23.13 11.35
N VAL A 751 -64.61 24.16 11.95
CA VAL A 751 -65.16 25.32 11.25
C VAL A 751 -64.04 26.36 11.08
N SER A 752 -63.93 26.87 9.86
CA SER A 752 -63.03 27.94 9.44
C SER A 752 -63.38 29.26 10.14
N THR A 753 -62.42 29.86 10.85
CA THR A 753 -62.48 31.27 11.26
C THR A 753 -61.27 32.04 10.74
N LYS A 754 -61.57 33.09 9.98
CA LYS A 754 -60.69 34.11 9.42
C LYS A 754 -59.76 34.72 10.49
N ALA A 755 -58.51 35.00 10.09
CA ALA A 755 -57.57 35.84 10.82
C ALA A 755 -57.96 37.33 10.74
N PRO A 756 -57.69 38.14 11.78
CA PRO A 756 -57.79 39.59 11.71
C PRO A 756 -56.47 40.22 11.21
N ASP A 757 -56.61 41.29 10.44
CA ASP A 757 -55.53 42.10 9.86
C ASP A 757 -54.67 42.82 10.93
N PRO A 758 -53.37 43.07 10.65
CA PRO A 758 -52.50 43.83 11.54
C PRO A 758 -52.71 45.35 11.37
N PRO A 759 -52.46 46.16 12.42
CA PRO A 759 -52.65 47.60 12.36
C PRO A 759 -51.50 48.29 11.64
N SER A 760 -51.87 49.27 10.82
CA SER A 760 -51.00 50.27 10.22
C SER A 760 -50.64 51.36 11.25
N SER A 761 -49.36 51.71 11.30
CA SER A 761 -48.94 53.05 11.74
C SER A 761 -47.63 53.44 11.06
N THR A 762 -47.74 54.50 10.28
CA THR A 762 -46.68 55.37 9.74
C THR A 762 -45.88 56.01 10.88
N ASP A 763 -44.56 56.20 10.74
CA ASP A 763 -43.98 57.48 10.30
C ASP A 763 -42.45 57.63 10.51
N SER A 764 -41.86 58.31 9.53
CA SER A 764 -40.72 59.24 9.58
C SER A 764 -39.24 58.75 9.57
N LYS A 765 -38.57 59.08 8.44
CA LYS A 765 -37.32 59.87 8.26
C LYS A 765 -36.14 59.54 9.19
N VAL A 766 -34.93 59.22 8.72
CA VAL A 766 -34.04 59.80 7.68
C VAL A 766 -33.17 58.69 7.10
#